data_AF-A0A1I5C8Y4-F1
#
_entry.id   AF-A0A1I5C8Y4-F1
#
_cell.length_a   1.000
_cell.length_b   1.000
_cell.length_c   1.000
_cell.angle_alpha   90.00
_cell.angle_beta   90.00
_cell.angle_gamma   90.00
#
_symmetry.space_group_name_H-M   'P 1'
#
loop_
_entity.id
_entity.type
_entity.pdbx_description
1 polymer ?
#
loop_
_entity_poly.entity_id
_entity_poly.type
_entity_poly.pdbx_seq_one_letter_code
_entity_poly.pdbx_strand_id
1 'polypeptide(L)'
;MINRSHQSEEHKPNIKLLSKIKSIRKRTLAIALGTIVLAVGIWQGVSFALARFNLDRAVYFNQQQLDAVEDATLLIGTHLIHISVINDQIYEVAEISQNDTGQSNLYYKSELGDGQWYEISSASALADISYTGTPVDDSTILALGLTNETRSDAITYDLKTGNPICPYNTTDPYDISDLTETMALKNIYDYDKEAIRNDVETDAIEYEYYAIDYFFYHTQVKDDTTNLCDSTLDQLHSFYLTEAYQDIPLQELVQILVAEEYIDHERRAHVMTNLEENGLGDLNSRLAAPTEDNRDYPDPYEDYFEDPPESTSTMAVDAETDAYQAIEESLTNHESQQLVQGQSILAQAQYADTQYLYYNVSGGQFNRTSDVNPVFKHGETGEANIQRLAAMDNISESIVGYRRDLEKSLLTDELVPYGKAVLQAKTTSGAGEDYNRLSGTEDVTNELLDAALSDQKSDAESTRLELQFFITNLRNRMNETDMIAYIDARLQEANEMYAAVKGDAFEDYGHEVVQAYIDFLEALKSDIESGMDGGSDELQALLDEYQEGYQSALDNNDLGEADRYAALIDAVSDQLGDNADSSVSDLMNSLANALNEGNSSQAMNAINGLAALSALKPGQVSQALDDAKGRIAGSTELSDEEIDGLLDAVGDALADAKDAFSGNISADDLDNLLNSLFGGGFDSLSDGQKVALIKATTEFGNTYGNEFVTNYGLGKLNQCVAEENIYIYTQPTEITPEYLDLEHIALVTGYRYVFNASETKATLSNRGEYYTFVAYEDTYENANGEVLDLNSPLAFRKTVYLDEDSSKEIFDCNAYYVPDTEYGIVVTEQVATWADQIMEMLMQLL
;
A
#
# COMPACT_ATOMS: atom_id res chain seq x y z
N MET A 1 -16.67 3.15 -50.19
CA MET A 1 -17.92 2.51 -50.62
C MET A 1 -17.97 1.14 -49.95
N ILE A 2 -19.09 0.83 -49.28
CA ILE A 2 -19.47 -0.44 -48.60
C ILE A 2 -19.12 -0.59 -47.10
N ASN A 3 -20.21 -0.48 -46.32
CA ASN A 3 -20.60 -1.02 -45.00
C ASN A 3 -19.84 -2.21 -44.36
N ARG A 4 -19.72 -2.13 -43.02
CA ARG A 4 -20.07 -3.09 -41.93
C ARG A 4 -19.35 -2.60 -40.65
N SER A 5 -19.81 -2.65 -39.40
CA SER A 5 -21.03 -3.00 -38.67
C SER A 5 -20.80 -2.50 -37.22
N HIS A 6 -21.87 -2.12 -36.51
CA HIS A 6 -21.86 -1.87 -35.06
C HIS A 6 -21.26 -3.03 -34.26
N GLN A 7 -20.41 -2.70 -33.27
CA GLN A 7 -20.48 -3.24 -31.91
C GLN A 7 -19.77 -2.27 -30.94
N SER A 8 -20.40 -2.10 -29.78
CA SER A 8 -20.10 -1.19 -28.68
C SER A 8 -18.93 -1.66 -27.82
N GLU A 9 -18.02 -0.77 -27.43
CA GLU A 9 -17.17 -0.96 -26.26
C GLU A 9 -17.12 0.33 -25.43
N GLU A 10 -17.77 0.26 -24.27
CA GLU A 10 -17.74 1.19 -23.14
C GLU A 10 -16.43 1.04 -22.35
N HIS A 11 -15.87 2.12 -21.79
CA HIS A 11 -15.11 2.15 -20.52
C HIS A 11 -14.73 3.60 -20.13
N LYS A 12 -14.74 4.09 -18.88
CA LYS A 12 -15.51 3.93 -17.63
C LYS A 12 -14.90 4.97 -16.63
N PRO A 13 -15.70 5.66 -15.77
CA PRO A 13 -15.25 6.76 -14.89
C PRO A 13 -14.64 6.26 -13.57
N ASN A 14 -13.73 7.04 -12.97
CA ASN A 14 -12.94 6.81 -11.74
C ASN A 14 -13.84 6.51 -10.51
N ILE A 15 -14.27 5.28 -10.22
CA ILE A 15 -13.55 4.10 -9.71
C ILE A 15 -13.13 4.28 -8.24
N LYS A 16 -12.07 4.95 -7.78
CA LYS A 16 -11.53 4.76 -6.39
C LYS A 16 -12.47 4.77 -5.14
N LEU A 17 -13.41 5.70 -4.94
CA LEU A 17 -14.28 5.72 -3.74
C LEU A 17 -15.42 4.67 -3.85
N LEU A 18 -16.12 4.69 -4.98
CA LEU A 18 -17.11 3.67 -5.35
C LEU A 18 -16.48 2.31 -5.65
N SER A 19 -15.17 2.24 -5.88
CA SER A 19 -14.39 1.02 -6.08
C SER A 19 -13.73 0.54 -4.82
N LYS A 20 -13.53 1.36 -3.79
CA LYS A 20 -13.38 0.84 -2.42
C LYS A 20 -14.71 0.22 -2.00
N ILE A 21 -15.83 0.95 -2.11
CA ILE A 21 -17.18 0.42 -1.83
C ILE A 21 -17.57 -0.78 -2.74
N LYS A 22 -17.13 -0.81 -4.01
CA LYS A 22 -17.31 -1.96 -4.93
C LYS A 22 -16.23 -3.04 -4.86
N SER A 23 -14.98 -2.77 -4.44
CA SER A 23 -13.95 -3.80 -4.21
C SER A 23 -14.24 -4.57 -2.94
N ILE A 24 -14.75 -3.87 -1.92
CA ILE A 24 -15.36 -4.44 -0.72
C ILE A 24 -16.49 -5.42 -1.11
N ARG A 25 -17.31 -5.08 -2.12
CA ARG A 25 -18.31 -6.00 -2.70
C ARG A 25 -17.78 -7.08 -3.67
N LYS A 26 -16.53 -7.00 -4.14
CA LYS A 26 -15.97 -7.90 -5.17
C LYS A 26 -14.97 -8.93 -4.64
N ARG A 27 -14.18 -8.62 -3.60
CA ARG A 27 -13.32 -9.61 -2.93
C ARG A 27 -14.17 -10.71 -2.27
N THR A 28 -15.37 -10.37 -1.81
CA THR A 28 -16.37 -11.31 -1.27
C THR A 28 -17.15 -12.10 -2.31
N LEU A 29 -17.07 -11.83 -3.63
CA LEU A 29 -17.65 -12.79 -4.60
C LEU A 29 -16.78 -14.05 -4.80
N ALA A 30 -15.54 -14.02 -4.31
CA ALA A 30 -14.65 -15.18 -4.28
C ALA A 30 -14.50 -15.81 -2.88
N ILE A 31 -14.86 -15.09 -1.81
CA ILE A 31 -14.74 -15.55 -0.42
C ILE A 31 -16.10 -15.76 0.27
N ALA A 32 -17.21 -15.20 -0.25
CA ALA A 32 -18.58 -15.48 0.20
C ALA A 32 -19.36 -16.33 -0.83
N LEU A 33 -18.90 -17.55 -1.07
CA LEU A 33 -19.67 -18.58 -1.78
C LEU A 33 -19.95 -19.73 -0.82
N GLY A 34 -20.74 -19.44 0.22
CA GLY A 34 -21.05 -20.42 1.25
C GLY A 34 -22.12 -20.06 2.28
N THR A 35 -23.06 -19.13 2.03
CA THR A 35 -24.18 -18.92 2.97
C THR A 35 -25.55 -18.85 2.28
N ILE A 36 -26.25 -19.98 2.44
CA ILE A 36 -27.67 -20.14 2.77
C ILE A 36 -28.70 -19.45 1.86
N VAL A 37 -29.21 -20.25 0.91
CA VAL A 37 -30.53 -20.05 0.32
C VAL A 37 -31.59 -20.47 1.34
N LEU A 38 -32.17 -19.53 2.09
CA LEU A 38 -33.51 -19.69 2.66
C LEU A 38 -34.50 -18.86 1.85
N ALA A 39 -34.90 -19.41 0.72
CA ALA A 39 -36.05 -18.95 -0.04
C ALA A 39 -37.25 -19.85 0.26
N VAL A 40 -38.08 -19.52 1.26
CA VAL A 40 -39.56 -19.56 1.17
C VAL A 40 -40.15 -18.63 2.24
N GLY A 41 -40.84 -17.56 1.82
CA GLY A 41 -41.84 -16.90 2.68
C GLY A 41 -41.78 -15.37 2.75
N ILE A 42 -42.16 -14.69 1.66
CA ILE A 42 -42.40 -13.24 1.63
C ILE A 42 -43.58 -12.88 2.56
N TRP A 43 -43.43 -11.75 3.27
CA TRP A 43 -44.33 -11.06 4.21
C TRP A 43 -44.28 -11.53 5.67
N GLN A 44 -43.46 -10.85 6.50
CA GLN A 44 -43.65 -10.40 7.91
C GLN A 44 -42.31 -9.88 8.55
N GLY A 45 -41.34 -9.46 7.74
CA GLY A 45 -39.91 -9.32 8.11
C GLY A 45 -39.47 -8.08 8.91
N VAL A 46 -40.30 -7.49 9.77
CA VAL A 46 -39.85 -6.40 10.66
C VAL A 46 -39.69 -6.88 12.11
N SER A 47 -40.37 -7.96 12.51
CA SER A 47 -40.41 -8.40 13.91
C SER A 47 -39.37 -9.48 14.28
N PHE A 48 -38.75 -10.16 13.31
CA PHE A 48 -37.80 -11.24 13.59
C PHE A 48 -36.35 -10.76 13.75
N ALA A 49 -35.95 -9.66 13.11
CA ALA A 49 -34.56 -9.18 13.20
C ALA A 49 -34.26 -8.44 14.52
N LEU A 50 -35.24 -7.73 15.09
CA LEU A 50 -35.14 -7.13 16.43
C LEU A 50 -35.09 -8.17 17.56
N ALA A 51 -35.44 -9.44 17.29
CA ALA A 51 -35.42 -10.52 18.29
C ALA A 51 -34.02 -11.18 18.44
N ARG A 52 -33.10 -10.96 17.50
CA ARG A 52 -31.72 -11.49 17.51
C ARG A 52 -30.74 -10.66 18.33
N PHE A 53 -31.05 -9.39 18.55
CA PHE A 53 -30.12 -8.44 19.15
C PHE A 53 -30.47 -8.11 20.59
N ASN A 54 -29.49 -8.27 21.48
CA ASN A 54 -29.63 -7.91 22.88
C ASN A 54 -29.69 -6.38 23.07
N LEU A 55 -30.93 -5.88 23.22
CA LEU A 55 -31.21 -4.45 23.41
C LEU A 55 -30.48 -3.83 24.60
N ASP A 56 -30.05 -4.62 25.59
CA ASP A 56 -29.32 -4.11 26.76
C ASP A 56 -27.89 -3.63 26.41
N ARG A 57 -27.39 -4.00 25.23
CA ARG A 57 -26.08 -3.58 24.72
C ARG A 57 -26.16 -2.34 23.83
N ALA A 58 -27.33 -2.02 23.26
CA ALA A 58 -27.49 -0.84 22.42
C ALA A 58 -27.42 0.47 23.21
N VAL A 59 -26.63 1.39 22.66
CA VAL A 59 -26.62 2.80 23.01
C VAL A 59 -27.39 3.55 21.94
N TYR A 60 -28.42 4.30 22.37
CA TYR A 60 -29.13 5.24 21.51
C TYR A 60 -28.54 6.63 21.74
N PHE A 61 -28.01 7.22 20.68
CA PHE A 61 -27.42 8.55 20.77
C PHE A 61 -28.48 9.60 21.07
N ASN A 62 -28.07 10.64 21.80
CA ASN A 62 -28.76 11.93 21.78
C ASN A 62 -28.14 12.84 20.72
N GLN A 63 -28.78 13.98 20.44
CA GLN A 63 -28.30 14.93 19.41
C GLN A 63 -26.84 15.34 19.61
N GLN A 64 -26.42 15.62 20.85
CA GLN A 64 -25.05 16.04 21.13
C GLN A 64 -24.03 14.93 20.80
N GLN A 65 -24.39 13.66 21.04
CA GLN A 65 -23.53 12.52 20.70
C GLN A 65 -23.48 12.32 19.18
N LEU A 66 -24.61 12.46 18.48
CA LEU A 66 -24.68 12.37 17.03
C LEU A 66 -23.85 13.48 16.34
N ASP A 67 -23.95 14.71 16.85
CA ASP A 67 -23.19 15.85 16.35
C ASP A 67 -21.68 15.65 16.55
N ALA A 68 -21.28 14.96 17.63
CA ALA A 68 -19.90 14.69 17.99
C ALA A 68 -19.24 13.54 17.21
N VAL A 69 -20.01 12.72 16.49
CA VAL A 69 -19.44 11.70 15.57
C VAL A 69 -18.57 12.40 14.54
N GLU A 70 -17.40 11.85 14.23
CA GLU A 70 -16.50 12.42 13.23
C GLU A 70 -17.15 12.41 11.83
N ASP A 71 -16.89 13.44 11.03
CA ASP A 71 -17.24 13.38 9.60
C ASP A 71 -16.46 12.25 8.91
N ALA A 72 -16.91 11.84 7.72
CA ALA A 72 -16.36 10.69 7.00
C ALA A 72 -16.51 9.35 7.75
N THR A 73 -17.57 9.25 8.56
CA THR A 73 -17.91 8.03 9.31
C THR A 73 -19.01 7.24 8.62
N LEU A 74 -18.76 5.95 8.43
CA LEU A 74 -19.69 4.97 7.93
C LEU A 74 -20.42 4.30 9.10
N LEU A 75 -21.73 4.07 8.97
CA LEU A 75 -22.54 3.30 9.91
C LEU A 75 -22.98 2.02 9.21
N ILE A 76 -22.49 0.88 9.69
CA ILE A 76 -22.85 -0.46 9.24
C ILE A 76 -23.36 -1.23 10.45
N GLY A 77 -24.58 -1.77 10.38
CA GLY A 77 -25.15 -2.52 11.50
C GLY A 77 -25.20 -1.64 12.75
N THR A 78 -24.51 -2.05 13.82
CA THR A 78 -24.43 -1.30 15.09
C THR A 78 -23.09 -0.57 15.27
N HIS A 79 -22.28 -0.48 14.22
CA HIS A 79 -20.89 -0.02 14.29
C HIS A 79 -20.68 1.27 13.48
N LEU A 80 -20.02 2.26 14.08
CA LEU A 80 -19.54 3.48 13.43
C LEU A 80 -18.06 3.30 13.06
N ILE A 81 -17.68 3.52 11.80
CA ILE A 81 -16.30 3.30 11.32
C ILE A 81 -15.85 4.53 10.53
N HIS A 82 -14.79 5.19 10.99
CA HIS A 82 -14.18 6.26 10.22
C HIS A 82 -13.51 5.70 8.93
N ILE A 83 -13.76 6.32 7.77
CA ILE A 83 -13.37 5.76 6.47
C ILE A 83 -11.85 5.65 6.26
N SER A 84 -11.04 6.43 7.00
CA SER A 84 -9.58 6.36 6.88
C SER A 84 -9.00 5.06 7.44
N VAL A 85 -9.70 4.39 8.35
CA VAL A 85 -9.22 3.20 9.06
C VAL A 85 -9.95 1.92 8.67
N ILE A 86 -10.93 2.03 7.77
CA ILE A 86 -11.68 0.87 7.29
C ILE A 86 -10.75 -0.15 6.65
N ASN A 87 -10.88 -1.39 7.10
CA ASN A 87 -10.17 -2.56 6.62
C ASN A 87 -11.14 -3.76 6.64
N ASP A 88 -10.72 -4.88 6.05
CA ASP A 88 -11.60 -6.04 5.88
C ASP A 88 -12.05 -6.60 7.24
N GLN A 89 -11.16 -6.64 8.23
CA GLN A 89 -11.41 -7.12 9.59
C GLN A 89 -12.52 -6.32 10.31
N ILE A 90 -12.41 -5.00 10.33
CA ILE A 90 -13.40 -4.13 10.99
C ILE A 90 -14.73 -4.13 10.23
N TYR A 91 -14.67 -4.19 8.89
CA TYR A 91 -15.86 -4.27 8.06
C TYR A 91 -16.66 -5.55 8.32
N GLU A 92 -15.99 -6.71 8.41
CA GLU A 92 -16.64 -8.00 8.65
C GLU A 92 -17.36 -8.03 10.01
N VAL A 93 -16.70 -7.55 11.08
CA VAL A 93 -17.34 -7.41 12.40
C VAL A 93 -18.60 -6.56 12.32
N ALA A 94 -18.57 -5.47 11.56
CA ALA A 94 -19.72 -4.60 11.40
C ALA A 94 -20.83 -5.23 10.53
N GLU A 95 -20.49 -6.02 9.51
CA GLU A 95 -21.45 -6.78 8.69
C GLU A 95 -22.14 -7.88 9.50
N ILE A 96 -21.41 -8.58 10.38
CA ILE A 96 -21.99 -9.53 11.34
C ILE A 96 -23.06 -8.81 12.19
N SER A 97 -22.72 -7.65 12.77
CA SER A 97 -23.68 -6.86 13.55
C SER A 97 -24.92 -6.42 12.75
N GLN A 98 -24.75 -6.15 11.44
CA GLN A 98 -25.86 -5.83 10.54
C GLN A 98 -26.80 -7.02 10.36
N ASN A 99 -26.26 -8.22 10.19
CA ASN A 99 -27.03 -9.45 10.04
C ASN A 99 -27.77 -9.83 11.33
N ASP A 100 -27.12 -9.63 12.49
CA ASP A 100 -27.71 -9.92 13.79
C ASP A 100 -28.84 -8.95 14.15
N THR A 101 -28.68 -7.66 13.84
CA THR A 101 -29.67 -6.63 14.24
C THR A 101 -30.75 -6.36 13.20
N GLY A 102 -30.52 -6.76 11.95
CA GLY A 102 -31.33 -6.36 10.81
C GLY A 102 -31.23 -4.87 10.47
N GLN A 103 -30.24 -4.14 11.01
CA GLN A 103 -29.92 -2.76 10.60
C GLN A 103 -29.22 -2.77 9.24
N SER A 104 -29.97 -3.14 8.20
CA SER A 104 -29.47 -3.43 6.84
C SER A 104 -29.12 -2.19 6.01
N ASN A 105 -29.56 -1.01 6.45
CA ASN A 105 -29.27 0.23 5.74
C ASN A 105 -27.88 0.72 6.14
N LEU A 106 -27.12 1.17 5.13
CA LEU A 106 -25.82 1.79 5.32
C LEU A 106 -25.99 3.30 5.37
N TYR A 107 -25.41 3.96 6.37
CA TYR A 107 -25.42 5.43 6.46
C TYR A 107 -24.00 5.99 6.46
N TYR A 108 -23.84 7.20 5.94
CA TYR A 108 -22.57 7.87 5.87
C TYR A 108 -22.70 9.31 6.34
N LYS A 109 -21.91 9.71 7.34
CA LYS A 109 -21.78 11.10 7.76
C LYS A 109 -20.84 11.79 6.80
N SER A 110 -21.42 12.47 5.82
CA SER A 110 -20.67 12.97 4.69
C SER A 110 -20.00 14.29 5.03
N GLU A 111 -18.68 14.24 4.92
CA GLU A 111 -17.81 15.38 4.89
C GLU A 111 -18.12 16.29 3.68
N LEU A 112 -18.71 15.76 2.59
CA LEU A 112 -19.11 16.49 1.38
C LEU A 112 -20.47 17.20 1.51
N GLY A 113 -21.22 16.88 2.57
CA GLY A 113 -22.54 17.43 2.85
C GLY A 113 -22.58 18.18 4.18
N ASP A 114 -21.47 18.78 4.62
CA ASP A 114 -21.35 19.55 5.87
C ASP A 114 -21.66 18.73 7.14
N GLY A 115 -21.22 17.47 7.18
CA GLY A 115 -21.45 16.56 8.30
C GLY A 115 -22.88 16.02 8.39
N GLN A 116 -23.68 16.16 7.33
CA GLN A 116 -25.01 15.55 7.24
C GLN A 116 -24.93 14.05 6.96
N TRP A 117 -25.92 13.31 7.45
CA TRP A 117 -26.06 11.88 7.22
C TRP A 117 -26.77 11.57 5.90
N TYR A 118 -26.25 10.60 5.15
CA TYR A 118 -26.83 10.11 3.91
C TYR A 118 -27.04 8.60 4.01
N GLU A 119 -28.15 8.09 3.48
CA GLU A 119 -28.37 6.64 3.31
C GLU A 119 -27.72 6.20 2.00
N ILE A 120 -26.72 5.31 2.08
CA ILE A 120 -25.85 4.97 0.96
C ILE A 120 -26.03 3.54 0.45
N SER A 121 -27.02 2.79 0.94
CA SER A 121 -27.23 1.39 0.55
C SER A 121 -27.44 1.23 -0.96
N SER A 122 -27.99 2.27 -1.60
CA SER A 122 -28.21 2.37 -3.05
C SER A 122 -27.36 3.43 -3.76
N ALA A 123 -26.45 4.11 -3.05
CA ALA A 123 -25.64 5.18 -3.63
C ALA A 123 -24.78 4.66 -4.79
N SER A 124 -24.75 5.43 -5.87
CA SER A 124 -24.08 5.07 -7.12
C SER A 124 -23.17 6.16 -7.66
N ALA A 125 -23.26 7.37 -7.09
CA ALA A 125 -22.46 8.54 -7.43
C ALA A 125 -22.11 9.37 -6.19
N LEU A 126 -21.01 10.14 -6.26
CA LEU A 126 -20.62 11.09 -5.21
C LEU A 126 -21.70 12.16 -4.94
N ALA A 127 -22.50 12.50 -5.95
CA ALA A 127 -23.62 13.43 -5.80
C ALA A 127 -24.68 12.94 -4.81
N ASP A 128 -24.80 11.61 -4.61
CA ASP A 128 -25.77 11.01 -3.69
C ASP A 128 -25.43 11.28 -2.22
N ILE A 129 -24.18 11.67 -1.93
CA ILE A 129 -23.63 11.91 -0.59
C ILE A 129 -23.11 13.34 -0.40
N SER A 130 -23.47 14.29 -1.26
CA SER A 130 -23.05 15.70 -1.14
C SER A 130 -24.27 16.61 -0.92
N TYR A 131 -24.08 17.93 -0.89
CA TYR A 131 -25.18 18.92 -0.85
C TYR A 131 -26.26 18.73 -1.93
N THR A 132 -25.96 18.02 -3.02
CA THR A 132 -26.95 17.69 -4.08
C THR A 132 -27.75 16.43 -3.78
N GLY A 133 -27.28 15.60 -2.87
CA GLY A 133 -27.95 14.40 -2.38
C GLY A 133 -29.11 14.75 -1.46
N THR A 134 -29.84 13.73 -1.00
CA THR A 134 -30.91 13.91 -0.02
C THR A 134 -30.43 13.39 1.33
N PRO A 135 -30.07 14.28 2.28
CA PRO A 135 -29.69 13.84 3.61
C PRO A 135 -30.87 13.18 4.31
N VAL A 136 -30.59 12.20 5.15
CA VAL A 136 -31.59 11.62 6.04
C VAL A 136 -31.77 12.49 7.27
N ASP A 137 -32.99 12.54 7.80
CA ASP A 137 -33.25 13.23 9.06
C ASP A 137 -32.45 12.56 10.20
N ASP A 138 -31.84 13.36 11.08
CA ASP A 138 -31.10 12.89 12.26
C ASP A 138 -31.91 11.92 13.11
N SER A 139 -33.24 12.09 13.16
CA SER A 139 -34.15 11.16 13.87
C SER A 139 -34.06 9.72 13.37
N THR A 140 -33.65 9.51 12.12
CA THR A 140 -33.40 8.18 11.56
C THR A 140 -32.18 7.54 12.23
N ILE A 141 -31.10 8.30 12.39
CA ILE A 141 -29.86 7.80 12.99
C ILE A 141 -30.00 7.66 14.51
N LEU A 142 -30.65 8.62 15.18
CA LEU A 142 -30.94 8.57 16.62
C LEU A 142 -31.83 7.39 17.02
N ALA A 143 -32.55 6.78 16.08
CA ALA A 143 -33.38 5.60 16.32
C ALA A 143 -32.61 4.27 16.20
N LEU A 144 -31.36 4.29 15.74
CA LEU A 144 -30.53 3.09 15.59
C LEU A 144 -29.86 2.75 16.92
N GLY A 145 -29.81 1.45 17.24
CA GLY A 145 -29.01 0.95 18.35
C GLY A 145 -27.57 0.80 17.91
N LEU A 146 -26.63 1.42 18.64
CA LEU A 146 -25.20 1.36 18.35
C LEU A 146 -24.46 0.68 19.50
N THR A 147 -23.42 -0.09 19.18
CA THR A 147 -22.61 -0.79 20.18
C THR A 147 -21.18 -0.29 20.21
N ASN A 148 -20.61 0.00 19.03
CA ASN A 148 -19.18 0.28 18.91
C ASN A 148 -18.90 1.43 17.93
N GLU A 149 -17.74 2.05 18.11
CA GLU A 149 -17.19 3.06 17.21
C GLU A 149 -15.69 2.82 17.00
N THR A 150 -15.26 2.68 15.74
CA THR A 150 -13.86 2.73 15.33
C THR A 150 -13.57 4.13 14.79
N ARG A 151 -12.70 4.87 15.47
CA ARG A 151 -12.39 6.28 15.16
C ARG A 151 -11.23 6.42 14.20
N SER A 152 -10.91 7.66 13.80
CA SER A 152 -9.77 7.94 12.93
C SER A 152 -8.40 7.50 13.48
N ASP A 153 -8.30 7.25 14.79
CA ASP A 153 -7.12 6.67 15.46
C ASP A 153 -6.97 5.15 15.30
N ALA A 154 -7.85 4.53 14.51
CA ALA A 154 -7.96 3.09 14.25
C ALA A 154 -8.44 2.26 15.45
N ILE A 155 -8.69 2.86 16.61
CA ILE A 155 -9.10 2.12 17.81
C ILE A 155 -10.61 1.93 17.83
N THR A 156 -11.05 0.72 18.16
CA THR A 156 -12.46 0.40 18.38
C THR A 156 -12.83 0.61 19.85
N TYR A 157 -13.92 1.35 20.08
CA TYR A 157 -14.44 1.69 21.40
C TYR A 157 -15.83 1.09 21.61
N ASP A 158 -16.07 0.54 22.79
CA ASP A 158 -17.41 0.19 23.26
C ASP A 158 -18.15 1.49 23.63
N LEU A 159 -19.29 1.76 22.99
CA LEU A 159 -20.03 3.02 23.17
C LEU A 159 -20.71 3.14 24.55
N LYS A 160 -20.93 2.02 25.24
CA LYS A 160 -21.60 1.98 26.54
C LYS A 160 -20.64 2.35 27.68
N THR A 161 -19.39 1.90 27.58
CA THR A 161 -18.34 2.09 28.58
C THR A 161 -17.35 3.20 28.20
N GLY A 162 -17.20 3.48 26.90
CA GLY A 162 -16.23 4.41 26.34
C GLY A 162 -14.80 3.87 26.32
N ASN A 163 -14.58 2.59 26.63
CA ASN A 163 -13.26 1.99 26.70
C ASN A 163 -12.85 1.37 25.35
N PRO A 164 -11.54 1.33 25.02
CA PRO A 164 -11.05 0.60 23.87
C PRO A 164 -11.30 -0.90 24.06
N ILE A 165 -11.70 -1.57 22.99
CA ILE A 165 -12.00 -3.00 22.94
C ILE A 165 -11.43 -3.66 21.68
N CYS A 166 -11.14 -4.95 21.77
CA CYS A 166 -10.87 -5.78 20.60
C CYS A 166 -12.17 -5.94 19.78
N PRO A 167 -12.14 -5.72 18.45
CA PRO A 167 -13.34 -5.80 17.61
C PRO A 167 -13.95 -7.21 17.59
N TYR A 168 -13.15 -8.26 17.82
CA TYR A 168 -13.62 -9.65 17.91
C TYR A 168 -14.21 -10.03 19.28
N ASN A 169 -14.02 -9.18 20.30
CA ASN A 169 -14.61 -9.32 21.62
C ASN A 169 -15.90 -8.50 21.78
N THR A 170 -16.49 -8.06 20.67
CA THR A 170 -17.76 -7.33 20.72
C THR A 170 -18.85 -8.23 21.29
N THR A 171 -18.99 -9.49 20.88
CA THR A 171 -19.89 -10.46 21.53
C THR A 171 -19.09 -11.48 22.33
N ASP A 172 -19.42 -11.63 23.61
CA ASP A 172 -18.77 -12.60 24.51
C ASP A 172 -19.04 -14.03 24.02
N PRO A 173 -18.04 -14.78 23.55
CA PRO A 173 -18.25 -16.12 23.01
C PRO A 173 -18.71 -17.11 24.10
N TYR A 174 -18.66 -16.73 25.38
CA TYR A 174 -19.04 -17.59 26.49
C TYR A 174 -20.44 -17.31 27.05
N ASP A 175 -21.11 -16.25 26.59
CA ASP A 175 -22.53 -16.03 26.91
C ASP A 175 -23.39 -16.82 25.93
N ILE A 176 -23.60 -18.10 26.25
CA ILE A 176 -24.33 -19.07 25.42
C ILE A 176 -25.73 -18.55 25.06
N SER A 177 -26.35 -17.73 25.91
CA SER A 177 -27.69 -17.21 25.70
C SER A 177 -27.77 -16.04 24.71
N ASP A 178 -26.62 -15.43 24.39
CA ASP A 178 -26.45 -14.29 23.47
C ASP A 178 -25.84 -14.73 22.12
N LEU A 179 -25.55 -16.02 21.94
CA LEU A 179 -25.01 -16.56 20.69
C LEU A 179 -26.09 -16.66 19.60
N THR A 180 -25.71 -16.33 18.37
CA THR A 180 -26.60 -16.41 17.20
C THR A 180 -27.05 -17.86 16.95
N GLU A 181 -26.18 -18.83 17.21
CA GLU A 181 -26.39 -20.26 17.00
C GLU A 181 -27.46 -20.85 17.95
N THR A 182 -27.64 -20.27 19.14
CA THR A 182 -28.56 -20.79 20.16
C THR A 182 -29.89 -20.04 20.23
N MET A 183 -30.13 -19.11 19.29
CA MET A 183 -31.31 -18.25 19.29
C MET A 183 -32.63 -19.04 19.29
N ALA A 184 -32.70 -20.18 18.59
CA ALA A 184 -33.90 -21.01 18.58
C ALA A 184 -34.28 -21.46 20.00
N LEU A 185 -33.30 -21.89 20.80
CA LEU A 185 -33.47 -22.25 22.21
C LEU A 185 -33.81 -21.02 23.06
N LYS A 186 -33.21 -19.87 22.78
CA LYS A 186 -33.47 -18.62 23.51
C LYS A 186 -34.93 -18.18 23.37
N ASN A 187 -35.50 -18.34 22.19
CA ASN A 187 -36.91 -18.03 21.93
C ASN A 187 -37.86 -18.93 22.75
N ILE A 188 -37.54 -20.22 22.90
CA ILE A 188 -38.29 -21.15 23.75
C ILE A 188 -38.14 -20.75 25.22
N TYR A 189 -36.91 -20.52 25.68
CA TYR A 189 -36.63 -20.06 27.04
C TYR A 189 -37.42 -18.80 27.42
N ASP A 190 -37.42 -17.78 26.57
CA ASP A 190 -38.15 -16.53 26.83
C ASP A 190 -39.67 -16.72 26.81
N TYR A 191 -40.17 -17.55 25.88
CA TYR A 191 -41.59 -17.91 25.82
C TYR A 191 -42.03 -18.63 27.11
N ASP A 192 -41.28 -19.65 27.54
CA ASP A 192 -41.59 -20.43 28.73
C ASP A 192 -41.49 -19.58 29.99
N LYS A 193 -40.45 -18.73 30.09
CA LYS A 193 -40.29 -17.76 31.18
C LYS A 193 -41.49 -16.84 31.31
N GLU A 194 -42.01 -16.35 30.18
CA GLU A 194 -43.17 -15.47 30.17
C GLU A 194 -44.48 -16.23 30.42
N ALA A 195 -44.59 -17.49 29.98
CA ALA A 195 -45.72 -18.36 30.31
C ALA A 195 -45.79 -18.62 31.82
N ILE A 196 -44.65 -18.94 32.46
CA ILE A 196 -44.52 -19.11 33.92
C ILE A 196 -44.88 -17.82 34.66
N ARG A 197 -44.39 -16.66 34.19
CA ARG A 197 -44.74 -15.36 34.81
C ARG A 197 -46.23 -15.04 34.74
N ASN A 198 -46.91 -15.51 33.71
CA ASN A 198 -48.33 -15.24 33.47
C ASN A 198 -49.27 -16.31 34.06
N ASP A 199 -48.76 -17.26 34.85
CA ASP A 199 -49.55 -18.34 35.48
C ASP A 199 -50.23 -19.24 34.41
N VAL A 200 -49.54 -19.46 33.27
CA VAL A 200 -49.97 -20.30 32.14
C VAL A 200 -49.03 -21.50 31.94
N GLU A 201 -48.30 -21.86 32.99
CA GLU A 201 -47.35 -22.97 32.98
C GLU A 201 -48.01 -24.34 32.84
N THR A 202 -47.23 -25.28 32.34
CA THR A 202 -47.49 -26.72 32.38
C THR A 202 -46.22 -27.41 32.86
N ASP A 203 -46.32 -28.63 33.39
CA ASP A 203 -45.15 -29.40 33.84
C ASP A 203 -44.08 -29.52 32.73
N ALA A 204 -44.50 -29.57 31.45
CA ALA A 204 -43.61 -29.56 30.29
C ALA A 204 -42.90 -28.20 30.09
N ILE A 205 -43.64 -27.09 30.15
CA ILE A 205 -43.09 -25.72 30.04
C ILE A 205 -42.09 -25.43 31.17
N GLU A 206 -42.42 -25.84 32.39
CA GLU A 206 -41.51 -25.64 33.53
C GLU A 206 -40.24 -26.47 33.36
N TYR A 207 -40.37 -27.74 32.94
CA TYR A 207 -39.22 -28.61 32.66
C TYR A 207 -38.33 -28.09 31.53
N GLU A 208 -38.93 -27.67 30.41
CA GLU A 208 -38.24 -27.08 29.26
C GLU A 208 -37.47 -25.81 29.67
N TYR A 209 -38.11 -24.92 30.42
CA TYR A 209 -37.47 -23.72 30.94
C TYR A 209 -36.20 -24.04 31.73
N TYR A 210 -36.24 -24.94 32.71
CA TYR A 210 -35.08 -25.26 33.53
C TYR A 210 -34.02 -26.09 32.80
N ALA A 211 -34.41 -26.97 31.87
CA ALA A 211 -33.45 -27.69 31.04
C ALA A 211 -32.65 -26.74 30.14
N ILE A 212 -33.33 -25.77 29.51
CA ILE A 212 -32.68 -24.76 28.66
C ILE A 212 -31.91 -23.74 29.51
N ASP A 213 -32.41 -23.37 30.70
CA ASP A 213 -31.66 -22.53 31.66
C ASP A 213 -30.34 -23.20 32.09
N TYR A 214 -30.38 -24.51 32.35
CA TYR A 214 -29.19 -25.28 32.65
C TYR A 214 -28.19 -25.23 31.48
N PHE A 215 -28.64 -25.48 30.25
CA PHE A 215 -27.81 -25.34 29.06
C PHE A 215 -27.17 -23.96 28.94
N PHE A 216 -27.92 -22.88 29.16
CA PHE A 216 -27.39 -21.52 29.02
C PHE A 216 -26.38 -21.11 30.10
N TYR A 217 -26.59 -21.53 31.34
CA TYR A 217 -25.85 -20.96 32.48
C TYR A 217 -24.95 -21.95 33.22
N HIS A 218 -25.03 -23.25 32.90
CA HIS A 218 -24.30 -24.31 33.61
C HIS A 218 -23.45 -25.19 32.69
N THR A 219 -23.61 -25.12 31.36
CA THR A 219 -22.72 -25.77 30.40
C THR A 219 -21.32 -25.17 30.47
N GLN A 220 -20.31 -26.02 30.70
CA GLN A 220 -18.92 -25.59 30.74
C GLN A 220 -18.34 -25.51 29.32
N VAL A 221 -18.19 -24.28 28.83
CA VAL A 221 -17.60 -24.00 27.51
C VAL A 221 -16.14 -23.52 27.57
N LYS A 222 -15.68 -23.11 28.75
CA LYS A 222 -14.29 -22.67 28.98
C LYS A 222 -13.39 -23.83 29.38
N ASP A 223 -12.22 -23.90 28.77
CA ASP A 223 -11.17 -24.87 29.07
C ASP A 223 -9.76 -24.23 28.99
N ASP A 224 -8.72 -25.06 29.12
CA ASP A 224 -7.32 -24.61 29.06
C ASP A 224 -6.95 -24.00 27.69
N THR A 225 -7.56 -24.47 26.60
CA THR A 225 -7.31 -24.00 25.23
C THR A 225 -7.97 -22.65 25.01
N THR A 226 -9.25 -22.50 25.39
CA THR A 226 -9.95 -21.21 25.26
C THR A 226 -9.31 -20.14 26.16
N ASN A 227 -8.82 -20.52 27.35
CA ASN A 227 -8.06 -19.63 28.23
C ASN A 227 -6.73 -19.16 27.60
N LEU A 228 -6.03 -20.05 26.87
CA LEU A 228 -4.82 -19.67 26.16
C LEU A 228 -5.11 -18.71 25.01
N CYS A 229 -6.21 -18.94 24.26
CA CYS A 229 -6.66 -18.05 23.20
C CYS A 229 -7.02 -16.67 23.76
N ASP A 230 -7.82 -16.60 24.84
CA ASP A 230 -8.18 -15.35 25.51
C ASP A 230 -6.93 -14.56 25.95
N SER A 231 -5.98 -15.24 26.61
CA SER A 231 -4.74 -14.59 27.04
C SER A 231 -3.91 -14.08 25.86
N THR A 232 -3.93 -14.77 24.73
CA THR A 232 -3.18 -14.39 23.53
C THR A 232 -3.86 -13.20 22.82
N LEU A 233 -5.18 -13.21 22.70
CA LEU A 233 -5.98 -12.09 22.19
C LEU A 233 -5.77 -10.83 23.03
N ASP A 234 -5.82 -10.94 24.36
CA ASP A 234 -5.60 -9.80 25.25
C ASP A 234 -4.20 -9.18 25.06
N GLN A 235 -3.19 -10.03 24.84
CA GLN A 235 -1.81 -9.60 24.62
C GLN A 235 -1.60 -8.98 23.23
N LEU A 236 -2.15 -9.61 22.18
CA LEU A 236 -2.17 -9.06 20.82
C LEU A 236 -2.88 -7.72 20.79
N HIS A 237 -4.03 -7.60 21.44
CA HIS A 237 -4.78 -6.36 21.45
C HIS A 237 -4.11 -5.26 22.28
N SER A 238 -3.47 -5.63 23.40
CA SER A 238 -2.63 -4.69 24.13
C SER A 238 -1.45 -4.20 23.28
N PHE A 239 -0.88 -5.07 22.46
CA PHE A 239 0.15 -4.71 21.48
C PHE A 239 -0.43 -3.81 20.39
N TYR A 240 -1.58 -4.15 19.79
CA TYR A 240 -2.31 -3.31 18.83
C TYR A 240 -2.51 -1.88 19.34
N LEU A 241 -3.04 -1.73 20.56
CA LEU A 241 -3.26 -0.42 21.15
C LEU A 241 -1.94 0.34 21.34
N THR A 242 -0.89 -0.33 21.79
CA THR A 242 0.44 0.27 21.97
C THR A 242 1.02 0.80 20.66
N GLU A 243 0.83 0.05 19.57
CA GLU A 243 1.28 0.43 18.25
C GLU A 243 0.39 1.52 17.61
N ALA A 244 -0.93 1.43 17.78
CA ALA A 244 -1.87 2.44 17.28
C ALA A 244 -1.60 3.82 17.89
N TYR A 245 -1.25 3.89 19.18
CA TYR A 245 -0.85 5.14 19.84
C TYR A 245 0.53 5.68 19.39
N GLN A 246 1.30 4.93 18.59
CA GLN A 246 2.57 5.36 18.01
C GLN A 246 2.42 5.83 16.55
N ASP A 247 1.18 5.93 16.05
CA ASP A 247 0.88 6.35 14.68
C ASP A 247 1.60 5.50 13.61
N ILE A 248 1.79 4.19 13.87
CA ILE A 248 2.39 3.30 12.87
C ILE A 248 1.45 3.15 11.65
N PRO A 249 1.98 2.83 10.45
CA PRO A 249 1.15 2.72 9.25
C PRO A 249 0.01 1.71 9.39
N LEU A 250 -1.20 2.09 8.94
CA LEU A 250 -2.40 1.26 9.07
C LEU A 250 -2.22 -0.16 8.52
N GLN A 251 -1.45 -0.32 7.44
CA GLN A 251 -1.17 -1.61 6.81
C GLN A 251 -0.46 -2.60 7.77
N GLU A 252 0.30 -2.10 8.75
CA GLU A 252 0.94 -2.92 9.78
C GLU A 252 0.01 -3.20 10.95
N LEU A 253 -0.77 -2.20 11.38
CA LEU A 253 -1.80 -2.39 12.39
C LEU A 253 -2.80 -3.48 12.00
N VAL A 254 -3.18 -3.50 10.71
CA VAL A 254 -4.06 -4.53 10.16
C VAL A 254 -3.48 -5.93 10.33
N GLN A 255 -2.16 -6.13 10.28
CA GLN A 255 -1.56 -7.46 10.48
C GLN A 255 -1.79 -7.99 11.90
N ILE A 256 -1.91 -7.11 12.89
CA ILE A 256 -2.28 -7.52 14.25
C ILE A 256 -3.76 -7.91 14.30
N LEU A 257 -4.65 -7.17 13.64
CA LEU A 257 -6.07 -7.51 13.57
C LEU A 257 -6.32 -8.83 12.85
N VAL A 258 -5.57 -9.13 11.78
CA VAL A 258 -5.58 -10.44 11.10
C VAL A 258 -5.12 -11.54 12.05
N ALA A 259 -4.07 -11.29 12.83
CA ALA A 259 -3.57 -12.25 13.82
C ALA A 259 -4.58 -12.48 14.96
N GLU A 260 -5.27 -11.42 15.42
CA GLU A 260 -6.38 -11.53 16.38
C GLU A 260 -7.54 -12.35 15.80
N GLU A 261 -7.91 -12.11 14.54
CA GLU A 261 -8.96 -12.85 13.82
C GLU A 261 -8.73 -14.37 13.91
N TYR A 262 -7.54 -14.82 13.54
CA TYR A 262 -7.18 -16.24 13.56
C TYR A 262 -7.31 -16.87 14.95
N ILE A 263 -6.90 -16.16 16.00
CA ILE A 263 -7.03 -16.66 17.38
C ILE A 263 -8.50 -16.64 17.83
N ASP A 264 -9.31 -15.68 17.39
CA ASP A 264 -10.75 -15.70 17.67
C ASP A 264 -11.46 -16.86 16.98
N HIS A 265 -11.11 -17.17 15.72
CA HIS A 265 -11.62 -18.38 15.04
C HIS A 265 -11.20 -19.66 15.77
N GLU A 266 -9.97 -19.74 16.27
CA GLU A 266 -9.54 -20.88 17.10
C GLU A 266 -10.37 -20.97 18.40
N ARG A 267 -10.53 -19.85 19.11
CA ARG A 267 -11.33 -19.77 20.33
C ARG A 267 -12.79 -20.19 20.10
N ARG A 268 -13.45 -19.63 19.09
CA ARG A 268 -14.86 -19.88 18.79
C ARG A 268 -15.09 -21.32 18.32
N ALA A 269 -14.20 -21.88 17.50
CA ALA A 269 -14.28 -23.30 17.14
C ALA A 269 -14.26 -24.18 18.40
N HIS A 270 -13.34 -23.93 19.33
CA HIS A 270 -13.28 -24.68 20.60
C HIS A 270 -14.53 -24.50 21.47
N VAL A 271 -15.09 -23.29 21.54
CA VAL A 271 -16.38 -23.05 22.22
C VAL A 271 -17.50 -23.87 21.57
N MET A 272 -17.60 -23.88 20.24
CA MET A 272 -18.64 -24.63 19.51
C MET A 272 -18.49 -26.14 19.71
N THR A 273 -17.26 -26.68 19.66
CA THR A 273 -16.99 -28.08 20.00
C THR A 273 -17.44 -28.40 21.43
N ASN A 274 -17.12 -27.54 22.40
CA ASN A 274 -17.53 -27.76 23.79
C ASN A 274 -19.06 -27.68 23.97
N LEU A 275 -19.75 -26.80 23.24
CA LEU A 275 -21.21 -26.71 23.23
C LEU A 275 -21.86 -27.95 22.63
N GLU A 276 -21.34 -28.46 21.51
CA GLU A 276 -21.82 -29.68 20.86
C GLU A 276 -21.62 -30.90 21.77
N GLU A 277 -20.40 -31.10 22.27
CA GLU A 277 -20.02 -32.30 23.03
C GLU A 277 -20.59 -32.31 24.46
N ASN A 278 -20.56 -31.18 25.16
CA ASN A 278 -20.90 -31.09 26.59
C ASN A 278 -22.25 -30.41 26.88
N GLY A 279 -22.79 -29.65 25.93
CA GLY A 279 -24.04 -28.90 26.09
C GLY A 279 -25.23 -29.60 25.44
N LEU A 280 -25.25 -29.65 24.10
CA LEU A 280 -26.39 -30.16 23.34
C LEU A 280 -26.65 -31.65 23.56
N GLY A 281 -25.61 -32.46 23.73
CA GLY A 281 -25.77 -33.87 24.08
C GLY A 281 -26.53 -34.10 25.39
N ASP A 282 -26.29 -33.26 26.41
CA ASP A 282 -27.01 -33.30 27.68
C ASP A 282 -28.44 -32.75 27.53
N LEU A 283 -28.60 -31.60 26.85
CA LEU A 283 -29.90 -31.00 26.60
C LEU A 283 -30.84 -31.93 25.83
N ASN A 284 -30.36 -32.57 24.76
CA ASN A 284 -31.11 -33.56 24.00
C ASN A 284 -31.57 -34.72 24.89
N SER A 285 -30.69 -35.20 25.79
CA SER A 285 -31.05 -36.26 26.74
C SER A 285 -32.18 -35.83 27.67
N ARG A 286 -32.14 -34.59 28.18
CA ARG A 286 -33.19 -34.01 29.04
C ARG A 286 -34.50 -33.82 28.28
N LEU A 287 -34.46 -33.27 27.06
CA LEU A 287 -35.67 -32.96 26.28
C LEU A 287 -36.32 -34.22 25.69
N ALA A 288 -35.55 -35.15 25.14
CA ALA A 288 -36.08 -36.31 24.41
C ALA A 288 -36.57 -37.44 25.33
N ALA A 289 -36.01 -37.56 26.53
CA ALA A 289 -36.40 -38.55 27.52
C ALA A 289 -36.37 -37.96 28.93
N PRO A 290 -37.39 -37.16 29.32
CA PRO A 290 -37.47 -36.60 30.66
C PRO A 290 -37.47 -37.73 31.70
N THR A 291 -36.48 -37.73 32.58
CA THR A 291 -36.34 -38.71 33.66
C THR A 291 -36.16 -38.02 35.00
N GLU A 292 -36.51 -38.68 36.10
CA GLU A 292 -36.00 -38.31 37.43
C GLU A 292 -34.47 -38.36 37.32
N ASP A 293 -33.77 -37.23 37.48
CA ASP A 293 -32.35 -37.15 37.12
C ASP A 293 -31.46 -38.05 37.99
N ASN A 294 -30.41 -38.57 37.36
CA ASN A 294 -29.50 -39.59 37.86
C ASN A 294 -28.31 -38.94 38.58
N ARG A 295 -27.95 -39.49 39.75
CA ARG A 295 -27.07 -38.90 40.81
C ARG A 295 -25.60 -38.57 40.43
N ASP A 296 -25.22 -38.67 39.16
CA ASP A 296 -23.83 -38.51 38.71
C ASP A 296 -23.49 -37.07 38.28
N TYR A 297 -24.47 -36.18 38.05
CA TYR A 297 -24.25 -34.74 37.79
C TYR A 297 -25.14 -33.86 38.70
N PRO A 298 -24.57 -32.88 39.44
CA PRO A 298 -25.34 -32.02 40.32
C PRO A 298 -26.09 -30.95 39.51
N ASP A 299 -27.34 -31.23 39.16
CA ASP A 299 -28.30 -30.27 38.61
C ASP A 299 -28.81 -29.35 39.74
N PRO A 300 -28.66 -28.00 39.66
CA PRO A 300 -29.20 -27.07 40.66
C PRO A 300 -30.74 -27.11 40.77
N TYR A 301 -31.42 -27.74 39.81
CA TYR A 301 -32.87 -27.92 39.76
C TYR A 301 -33.32 -29.34 40.15
N GLU A 302 -32.41 -30.19 40.67
CA GLU A 302 -32.69 -31.58 41.10
C GLU A 302 -33.89 -31.68 42.07
N ASP A 303 -34.10 -30.68 42.93
CA ASP A 303 -35.21 -30.64 43.91
C ASP A 303 -36.56 -30.15 43.32
N TYR A 304 -36.60 -29.67 42.06
CA TYR A 304 -37.81 -29.08 41.45
C TYR A 304 -38.70 -30.12 40.75
N PHE A 305 -38.17 -31.27 40.35
CA PHE A 305 -38.89 -32.26 39.52
C PHE A 305 -38.93 -33.65 40.16
N GLU A 306 -39.81 -33.85 41.15
CA GLU A 306 -40.09 -35.19 41.72
C GLU A 306 -40.84 -36.11 40.74
N ASP A 307 -41.64 -35.55 39.82
CA ASP A 307 -42.40 -36.28 38.77
C ASP A 307 -42.26 -35.53 37.42
N PRO A 308 -41.27 -35.84 36.56
CA PRO A 308 -41.07 -35.15 35.27
C PRO A 308 -42.20 -35.47 34.26
N PRO A 309 -42.43 -34.61 33.25
CA PRO A 309 -43.49 -34.80 32.26
C PRO A 309 -43.25 -36.03 31.37
N GLU A 310 -44.33 -36.64 30.85
CA GLU A 310 -44.22 -37.79 29.92
C GLU A 310 -43.49 -37.44 28.59
N SER A 311 -43.54 -36.17 28.18
CA SER A 311 -42.87 -35.64 26.99
C SER A 311 -42.75 -34.12 27.05
N THR A 312 -41.68 -33.58 26.47
CA THR A 312 -41.54 -32.15 26.17
C THR A 312 -42.27 -31.76 24.87
N SER A 313 -42.37 -30.47 24.60
CA SER A 313 -42.96 -29.91 23.40
C SER A 313 -42.11 -30.22 22.16
N THR A 314 -42.77 -30.43 21.02
CA THR A 314 -42.05 -30.57 19.75
C THR A 314 -41.29 -29.30 19.38
N MET A 315 -41.75 -28.14 19.86
CA MET A 315 -41.07 -26.86 19.62
C MET A 315 -39.71 -26.79 20.32
N ALA A 316 -39.60 -27.30 21.56
CA ALA A 316 -38.32 -27.36 22.27
C ALA A 316 -37.35 -28.35 21.61
N VAL A 317 -37.83 -29.50 21.17
CA VAL A 317 -37.00 -30.50 20.44
C VAL A 317 -36.56 -29.96 19.07
N ASP A 318 -37.46 -29.32 18.31
CA ASP A 318 -37.13 -28.70 17.03
C ASP A 318 -36.09 -27.57 17.23
N ALA A 319 -36.23 -26.76 18.28
CA ALA A 319 -35.29 -25.68 18.60
C ALA A 319 -33.89 -26.18 18.99
N GLU A 320 -33.81 -27.32 19.70
CA GLU A 320 -32.53 -28.00 19.99
C GLU A 320 -31.87 -28.50 18.69
N THR A 321 -32.65 -29.11 17.79
CA THR A 321 -32.13 -29.59 16.51
C THR A 321 -31.66 -28.44 15.62
N ASP A 322 -32.39 -27.32 15.60
CA ASP A 322 -31.98 -26.10 14.88
C ASP A 322 -30.67 -25.52 15.47
N ALA A 323 -30.53 -25.51 16.80
CA ALA A 323 -29.30 -25.06 17.46
C ALA A 323 -28.12 -25.99 17.16
N TYR A 324 -28.33 -27.31 17.10
CA TYR A 324 -27.31 -28.28 16.71
C TYR A 324 -26.78 -28.00 15.31
N GLN A 325 -27.66 -27.81 14.33
CA GLN A 325 -27.27 -27.50 12.95
C GLN A 325 -26.52 -26.17 12.85
N ALA A 326 -26.99 -25.13 13.54
CA ALA A 326 -26.32 -23.83 13.55
C ALA A 326 -24.93 -23.89 14.18
N ILE A 327 -24.76 -24.66 15.26
CA ILE A 327 -23.45 -24.89 15.92
C ILE A 327 -22.50 -25.67 14.99
N GLU A 328 -22.96 -26.72 14.31
CA GLU A 328 -22.14 -27.51 13.37
C GLU A 328 -21.68 -26.65 12.17
N GLU A 329 -22.58 -25.82 11.63
CA GLU A 329 -22.27 -24.86 10.56
C GLU A 329 -21.25 -23.81 11.03
N SER A 330 -21.44 -23.25 12.22
CA SER A 330 -20.53 -22.26 12.82
C SER A 330 -19.16 -22.86 13.13
N LEU A 331 -19.11 -24.06 13.69
CA LEU A 331 -17.87 -24.81 13.93
C LEU A 331 -17.09 -25.01 12.63
N THR A 332 -17.74 -25.53 11.60
CA THR A 332 -17.11 -25.74 10.27
C THR A 332 -16.58 -24.44 9.70
N ASN A 333 -17.33 -23.34 9.84
CA ASN A 333 -16.92 -22.02 9.38
C ASN A 333 -15.66 -21.54 10.14
N HIS A 334 -15.67 -21.59 11.48
CA HIS A 334 -14.55 -21.16 12.29
C HIS A 334 -13.30 -22.03 12.06
N GLU A 335 -13.42 -23.36 12.00
CA GLU A 335 -12.30 -24.25 11.69
C GLU A 335 -11.65 -23.93 10.33
N SER A 336 -12.45 -23.58 9.32
CA SER A 336 -11.94 -23.26 7.98
C SER A 336 -11.17 -21.93 7.91
N GLN A 337 -11.37 -21.06 8.90
CA GLN A 337 -10.78 -19.71 8.96
C GLN A 337 -9.62 -19.61 9.96
N GLN A 338 -9.28 -20.70 10.67
CA GLN A 338 -8.09 -20.73 11.52
C GLN A 338 -6.80 -20.54 10.73
N LEU A 339 -5.75 -20.06 11.41
CA LEU A 339 -4.42 -19.97 10.82
C LEU A 339 -3.89 -21.36 10.47
N VAL A 340 -3.86 -21.67 9.18
CA VAL A 340 -3.27 -22.90 8.63
C VAL A 340 -2.05 -22.57 7.78
N GLN A 341 -1.08 -23.48 7.78
CA GLN A 341 0.07 -23.34 6.89
C GLN A 341 -0.37 -23.59 5.44
N GLY A 342 -0.33 -22.54 4.62
CA GLY A 342 -0.62 -22.64 3.19
C GLY A 342 0.45 -23.45 2.44
N GLN A 343 0.10 -23.91 1.24
CA GLN A 343 1.00 -24.72 0.40
C GLN A 343 2.03 -23.87 -0.36
N SER A 344 1.71 -22.61 -0.67
CA SER A 344 2.63 -21.70 -1.36
C SER A 344 3.78 -21.29 -0.44
N ILE A 345 4.94 -21.02 -1.03
CA ILE A 345 6.13 -20.55 -0.32
C ILE A 345 5.83 -19.27 0.46
N LEU A 346 5.10 -18.32 -0.15
CA LEU A 346 4.74 -17.07 0.51
C LEU A 346 3.84 -17.31 1.74
N ALA A 347 2.84 -18.20 1.62
CA ALA A 347 1.96 -18.53 2.73
C ALA A 347 2.69 -19.25 3.87
N GLN A 348 3.69 -20.07 3.56
CA GLN A 348 4.53 -20.69 4.59
C GLN A 348 5.39 -19.65 5.33
N ALA A 349 5.88 -18.63 4.63
CA ALA A 349 6.63 -17.53 5.24
C ALA A 349 5.73 -16.65 6.11
N GLN A 350 4.53 -16.29 5.62
CA GLN A 350 3.52 -15.56 6.39
C GLN A 350 3.12 -16.34 7.65
N TYR A 351 2.81 -17.64 7.50
CA TYR A 351 2.51 -18.51 8.64
C TYR A 351 3.64 -18.50 9.67
N ALA A 352 4.91 -18.58 9.24
CA ALA A 352 6.04 -18.54 10.15
C ALA A 352 6.11 -17.21 10.92
N ASP A 353 6.01 -16.07 10.23
CA ASP A 353 6.04 -14.75 10.87
C ASP A 353 4.83 -14.51 11.80
N THR A 354 3.64 -15.00 11.47
CA THR A 354 2.46 -14.93 12.36
C THR A 354 2.65 -15.78 13.62
N GLN A 355 3.22 -16.98 13.52
CA GLN A 355 3.53 -17.80 14.70
C GLN A 355 4.58 -17.14 15.60
N TYR A 356 5.58 -16.48 15.01
CA TYR A 356 6.57 -15.72 15.77
C TYR A 356 6.01 -14.41 16.35
N LEU A 357 5.03 -13.78 15.70
CA LEU A 357 4.27 -12.67 16.28
C LEU A 357 3.60 -13.10 17.59
N TYR A 358 2.86 -14.22 17.58
CA TYR A 358 2.24 -14.77 18.79
C TYR A 358 3.27 -15.07 19.87
N TYR A 359 4.38 -15.71 19.49
CA TYR A 359 5.46 -16.03 20.43
C TYR A 359 6.07 -14.76 21.06
N ASN A 360 6.40 -13.76 20.24
CA ASN A 360 7.07 -12.55 20.69
C ASN A 360 6.15 -11.66 21.54
N VAL A 361 4.90 -11.47 21.13
CA VAL A 361 3.91 -10.66 21.87
C VAL A 361 3.51 -11.33 23.18
N SER A 362 3.41 -12.66 23.21
CA SER A 362 3.05 -13.39 24.42
C SER A 362 4.20 -13.65 25.39
N GLY A 363 5.41 -13.17 25.08
CA GLY A 363 6.61 -13.48 25.88
C GLY A 363 6.91 -14.99 25.92
N GLY A 364 6.50 -15.73 24.89
CA GLY A 364 6.69 -17.16 24.71
C GLY A 364 5.65 -18.05 25.37
N GLN A 365 4.53 -17.51 25.85
CA GLN A 365 3.42 -18.32 26.40
C GLN A 365 2.67 -19.07 25.31
N PHE A 366 2.46 -18.45 24.15
CA PHE A 366 1.93 -19.10 22.95
C PHE A 366 3.11 -19.54 22.08
N ASN A 367 3.40 -20.85 22.06
CA ASN A 367 4.57 -21.38 21.34
C ASN A 367 4.19 -22.57 20.45
N ARG A 368 3.97 -22.28 19.17
CA ARG A 368 3.84 -23.25 18.07
C ARG A 368 4.99 -23.12 17.06
N THR A 369 6.13 -22.57 17.48
CA THR A 369 7.26 -22.33 16.57
C THR A 369 7.96 -23.63 16.16
N SER A 370 7.64 -24.78 16.76
CA SER A 370 8.10 -26.09 16.29
C SER A 370 7.55 -26.48 14.93
N ASP A 371 6.42 -25.89 14.54
CA ASP A 371 5.65 -26.28 13.35
C ASP A 371 6.03 -25.43 12.13
N VAL A 372 6.91 -24.44 12.31
CA VAL A 372 7.38 -23.54 11.25
C VAL A 372 8.59 -24.13 10.53
N ASN A 373 8.68 -23.87 9.22
CA ASN A 373 9.85 -24.26 8.45
C ASN A 373 11.05 -23.36 8.85
N PRO A 374 12.16 -23.93 9.37
CA PRO A 374 13.28 -23.15 9.90
C PRO A 374 14.09 -22.40 8.84
N VAL A 375 13.77 -22.57 7.55
CA VAL A 375 14.42 -21.83 6.46
C VAL A 375 13.94 -20.38 6.39
N PHE A 376 12.69 -20.10 6.77
CA PHE A 376 12.18 -18.74 6.79
C PHE A 376 12.74 -18.00 7.99
N LYS A 377 13.28 -16.81 7.75
CA LYS A 377 13.61 -15.89 8.84
C LYS A 377 12.29 -15.34 9.39
N HIS A 378 12.37 -14.70 10.53
CA HIS A 378 11.23 -14.12 11.20
C HIS A 378 11.67 -12.86 11.95
N GLY A 379 10.70 -12.02 12.28
CA GLY A 379 10.92 -10.90 13.20
C GLY A 379 11.44 -11.39 14.57
N GLU A 380 12.39 -10.64 15.13
CA GLU A 380 12.87 -10.85 16.51
C GLU A 380 11.99 -10.15 17.55
N THR A 381 11.09 -9.27 17.10
CA THR A 381 10.13 -8.51 17.91
C THR A 381 8.76 -8.53 17.23
N GLY A 382 7.68 -8.28 17.98
CA GLY A 382 6.33 -8.15 17.41
C GLY A 382 6.27 -7.09 16.30
N GLU A 383 6.93 -5.95 16.50
CA GLU A 383 7.06 -4.89 15.50
C GLU A 383 7.75 -5.41 14.21
N ALA A 384 8.87 -6.11 14.32
CA ALA A 384 9.54 -6.67 13.16
C ALA A 384 8.69 -7.74 12.44
N ASN A 385 7.86 -8.49 13.17
CA ASN A 385 6.94 -9.46 12.56
C ASN A 385 5.85 -8.74 11.74
N ILE A 386 5.19 -7.71 12.27
CA ILE A 386 4.12 -7.00 11.54
C ILE A 386 4.66 -6.26 10.31
N GLN A 387 5.88 -5.73 10.38
CA GLN A 387 6.57 -5.11 9.23
C GLN A 387 6.84 -6.13 8.11
N ARG A 388 7.27 -7.33 8.48
CA ARG A 388 7.52 -8.43 7.53
C ARG A 388 6.22 -8.95 6.92
N LEU A 389 5.16 -9.12 7.72
CA LEU A 389 3.85 -9.54 7.24
C LEU A 389 3.26 -8.52 6.25
N ALA A 390 3.32 -7.22 6.57
CA ALA A 390 2.88 -6.17 5.66
C ALA A 390 3.68 -6.15 4.34
N ALA A 391 5.00 -6.37 4.41
CA ALA A 391 5.84 -6.49 3.22
C ALA A 391 5.49 -7.75 2.38
N MET A 392 5.13 -8.86 3.01
CA MET A 392 4.66 -10.07 2.31
C MET A 392 3.30 -9.87 1.66
N ASP A 393 2.39 -9.12 2.28
CA ASP A 393 1.11 -8.74 1.69
C ASP A 393 1.31 -7.87 0.43
N ASN A 394 2.19 -6.87 0.50
CA ASN A 394 2.57 -6.05 -0.65
C ASN A 394 3.14 -6.90 -1.80
N ILE A 395 3.98 -7.90 -1.49
CA ILE A 395 4.47 -8.86 -2.49
C ILE A 395 3.31 -9.64 -3.09
N SER A 396 2.40 -10.16 -2.27
CA SER A 396 1.24 -10.96 -2.72
C SER A 396 0.33 -10.17 -3.66
N GLU A 397 0.11 -8.89 -3.38
CA GLU A 397 -0.73 -7.99 -4.17
C GLU A 397 0.03 -7.33 -5.34
N SER A 398 1.34 -7.58 -5.45
CA SER A 398 2.25 -6.93 -6.41
C SER A 398 2.25 -5.40 -6.32
N ILE A 399 2.07 -4.87 -5.11
CA ILE A 399 2.17 -3.45 -4.77
C ILE A 399 3.59 -3.19 -4.27
N VAL A 400 4.27 -2.17 -4.80
CA VAL A 400 5.55 -1.72 -4.21
C VAL A 400 5.21 -0.78 -3.06
N GLY A 401 5.37 -1.25 -1.83
CA GLY A 401 5.09 -0.46 -0.65
C GLY A 401 6.24 0.45 -0.26
N TYR A 402 5.99 1.27 0.76
CA TYR A 402 7.01 2.14 1.39
C TYR A 402 8.16 1.33 2.03
N ARG A 403 8.00 0.02 2.22
CA ARG A 403 9.05 -0.91 2.70
C ARG A 403 9.76 -1.65 1.58
N ARG A 404 9.99 -0.99 0.44
CA ARG A 404 10.64 -1.57 -0.75
C ARG A 404 11.92 -2.34 -0.44
N ASP A 405 12.78 -1.87 0.45
CA ASP A 405 14.04 -2.55 0.80
C ASP A 405 13.81 -3.84 1.60
N LEU A 406 12.85 -3.84 2.53
CA LEU A 406 12.46 -5.04 3.25
C LEU A 406 11.83 -6.06 2.30
N GLU A 407 10.91 -5.62 1.43
CA GLU A 407 10.30 -6.46 0.38
C GLU A 407 11.37 -7.05 -0.55
N LYS A 408 12.34 -6.23 -0.98
CA LYS A 408 13.49 -6.67 -1.78
C LYS A 408 14.29 -7.74 -1.04
N SER A 409 14.64 -7.52 0.22
CA SER A 409 15.40 -8.50 1.02
C SER A 409 14.65 -9.80 1.27
N LEU A 410 13.34 -9.75 1.54
CA LEU A 410 12.49 -10.93 1.64
C LEU A 410 12.53 -11.76 0.34
N LEU A 411 12.44 -11.09 -0.81
CA LEU A 411 12.53 -11.73 -2.12
C LEU A 411 13.93 -12.31 -2.38
N THR A 412 14.99 -11.54 -2.16
CA THR A 412 16.37 -11.94 -2.53
C THR A 412 16.98 -12.96 -1.58
N ASP A 413 16.64 -12.90 -0.29
CA ASP A 413 17.34 -13.64 0.76
C ASP A 413 16.56 -14.87 1.23
N GLU A 414 15.23 -14.90 1.03
CA GLU A 414 14.36 -15.93 1.59
C GLU A 414 13.50 -16.61 0.51
N LEU A 415 12.59 -15.86 -0.13
CA LEU A 415 11.56 -16.45 -0.99
C LEU A 415 12.13 -17.06 -2.29
N VAL A 416 12.97 -16.31 -3.03
CA VAL A 416 13.58 -16.83 -4.27
C VAL A 416 14.59 -17.95 -3.98
N PRO A 417 15.52 -17.81 -3.00
CA PRO A 417 16.43 -18.91 -2.66
C PRO A 417 15.73 -20.19 -2.23
N TYR A 418 14.68 -20.09 -1.39
CA TYR A 418 13.92 -21.26 -0.97
C TYR A 418 13.14 -21.87 -2.14
N GLY A 419 12.44 -21.06 -2.94
CA GLY A 419 11.73 -21.55 -4.12
C GLY A 419 12.65 -22.24 -5.11
N LYS A 420 13.88 -21.74 -5.30
CA LYS A 420 14.89 -22.41 -6.12
C LYS A 420 15.23 -23.79 -5.58
N ALA A 421 15.49 -23.89 -4.28
CA ALA A 421 15.83 -25.16 -3.64
C ALA A 421 14.70 -26.19 -3.78
N VAL A 422 13.44 -25.75 -3.62
CA VAL A 422 12.25 -26.59 -3.80
C VAL A 422 12.11 -27.03 -5.27
N LEU A 423 12.22 -26.11 -6.23
CA LEU A 423 12.14 -26.44 -7.66
C LEU A 423 13.26 -27.41 -8.07
N GLN A 424 14.48 -27.18 -7.59
CA GLN A 424 15.61 -28.07 -7.83
C GLN A 424 15.34 -29.47 -7.28
N ALA A 425 14.80 -29.57 -6.06
CA ALA A 425 14.46 -30.86 -5.47
C ALA A 425 13.39 -31.60 -6.30
N LYS A 426 12.35 -30.89 -6.74
CA LYS A 426 11.25 -31.47 -7.54
C LYS A 426 11.69 -31.92 -8.94
N THR A 427 12.65 -31.24 -9.55
CA THR A 427 13.08 -31.51 -10.95
C THR A 427 14.27 -32.45 -11.06
N THR A 428 15.16 -32.49 -10.06
CA THR A 428 16.42 -33.28 -10.11
C THR A 428 16.36 -34.59 -9.32
N SER A 429 15.30 -34.83 -8.54
CA SER A 429 15.16 -36.07 -7.76
C SER A 429 14.86 -37.31 -8.62
N GLY A 430 14.43 -37.13 -9.86
CA GLY A 430 13.98 -38.21 -10.75
C GLY A 430 12.52 -38.56 -10.55
N ALA A 431 12.10 -39.72 -11.06
CA ALA A 431 10.72 -40.18 -10.93
C ALA A 431 10.29 -40.37 -9.45
N GLY A 432 9.14 -39.79 -9.10
CA GLY A 432 8.63 -39.73 -7.73
C GLY A 432 8.11 -41.04 -7.16
N GLU A 433 7.71 -41.03 -5.89
CA GLU A 433 7.28 -42.23 -5.15
C GLU A 433 6.08 -42.93 -5.80
N ASP A 434 5.09 -42.18 -6.28
CA ASP A 434 3.91 -42.76 -6.91
C ASP A 434 4.23 -43.50 -8.20
N TYR A 435 5.06 -42.92 -9.07
CA TYR A 435 5.55 -43.62 -10.26
C TYR A 435 6.34 -44.88 -9.88
N ASN A 436 7.26 -44.78 -8.92
CA ASN A 436 8.09 -45.91 -8.49
C ASN A 436 7.23 -47.05 -7.89
N ARG A 437 6.18 -46.72 -7.15
CA ARG A 437 5.21 -47.68 -6.61
C ARG A 437 4.38 -48.34 -7.70
N LEU A 438 3.86 -47.55 -8.64
CA LEU A 438 3.05 -48.04 -9.76
C LEU A 438 3.87 -48.92 -10.71
N SER A 439 5.09 -48.51 -11.04
CA SER A 439 5.99 -49.26 -11.95
C SER A 439 6.43 -50.61 -11.39
N GLY A 440 6.38 -50.79 -10.06
CA GLY A 440 6.64 -52.06 -9.37
C GLY A 440 5.43 -53.00 -9.26
N THR A 441 4.24 -52.61 -9.72
CA THR A 441 2.99 -53.38 -9.59
C THR A 441 2.65 -54.11 -10.90
N GLU A 442 2.27 -55.40 -10.83
CA GLU A 442 1.81 -56.16 -12.00
C GLU A 442 0.46 -55.60 -12.53
N ASP A 443 0.28 -55.60 -13.86
CA ASP A 443 -0.93 -55.15 -14.58
C ASP A 443 -1.27 -53.64 -14.53
N VAL A 444 -0.31 -52.76 -14.18
CA VAL A 444 -0.49 -51.29 -14.29
C VAL A 444 -0.44 -50.82 -15.75
N THR A 445 -1.32 -49.91 -16.11
CA THR A 445 -1.39 -49.33 -17.46
C THR A 445 -0.40 -48.17 -17.62
N ASN A 446 0.09 -47.94 -18.85
CA ASN A 446 0.97 -46.80 -19.13
C ASN A 446 0.29 -45.47 -18.81
N GLU A 447 -1.03 -45.38 -18.99
CA GLU A 447 -1.81 -44.18 -18.66
C GLU A 447 -1.73 -43.79 -17.18
N LEU A 448 -1.64 -44.77 -16.26
CA LEU A 448 -1.50 -44.49 -14.82
C LEU A 448 -0.09 -44.05 -14.44
N LEU A 449 0.92 -44.59 -15.13
CA LEU A 449 2.32 -44.17 -14.96
C LEU A 449 2.52 -42.73 -15.49
N ASP A 450 1.94 -42.43 -16.66
CA ASP A 450 1.97 -41.10 -17.26
C ASP A 450 1.22 -40.08 -16.39
N ALA A 451 0.08 -40.45 -15.81
CA ALA A 451 -0.65 -39.59 -14.87
C ALA A 451 0.20 -39.23 -13.64
N ALA A 452 0.89 -40.20 -13.04
CA ALA A 452 1.75 -39.94 -11.87
C ALA A 452 2.92 -38.99 -12.20
N LEU A 453 3.53 -39.12 -13.39
CA LEU A 453 4.57 -38.21 -13.86
C LEU A 453 4.00 -36.81 -14.18
N SER A 454 2.79 -36.75 -14.75
CA SER A 454 2.10 -35.49 -15.02
C SER A 454 1.73 -34.74 -13.74
N ASP A 455 1.30 -35.45 -12.69
CA ASP A 455 1.01 -34.85 -11.38
C ASP A 455 2.28 -34.29 -10.74
N GLN A 456 3.39 -35.05 -10.78
CA GLN A 456 4.70 -34.57 -10.35
C GLN A 456 5.15 -33.33 -11.15
N LYS A 457 4.92 -33.31 -12.47
CA LYS A 457 5.21 -32.14 -13.32
C LYS A 457 4.38 -30.93 -12.89
N SER A 458 3.08 -31.11 -12.67
CA SER A 458 2.18 -30.03 -12.24
C SER A 458 2.61 -29.41 -10.91
N ASP A 459 3.08 -30.22 -9.98
CA ASP A 459 3.60 -29.75 -8.69
C ASP A 459 4.91 -28.94 -8.85
N ALA A 460 5.81 -29.39 -9.74
CA ALA A 460 7.01 -28.63 -10.10
C ALA A 460 6.68 -27.32 -10.85
N GLU A 461 5.69 -27.33 -11.75
CA GLU A 461 5.21 -26.15 -12.48
C GLU A 461 4.61 -25.10 -11.54
N SER A 462 3.86 -25.53 -10.52
CA SER A 462 3.33 -24.62 -9.49
C SER A 462 4.46 -23.85 -8.79
N THR A 463 5.52 -24.57 -8.37
CA THR A 463 6.70 -23.96 -7.74
C THR A 463 7.43 -23.00 -8.70
N ARG A 464 7.56 -23.38 -9.98
CA ARG A 464 8.15 -22.53 -11.03
C ARG A 464 7.36 -21.23 -11.20
N LEU A 465 6.03 -21.30 -11.26
CA LEU A 465 5.18 -20.12 -11.41
C LEU A 465 5.32 -19.17 -10.22
N GLU A 466 5.40 -19.72 -9.00
CA GLU A 466 5.63 -18.92 -7.80
C GLU A 466 7.00 -18.21 -7.82
N LEU A 467 8.05 -18.89 -8.29
CA LEU A 467 9.36 -18.26 -8.52
C LEU A 467 9.31 -17.14 -9.57
N GLN A 468 8.57 -17.33 -10.66
CA GLN A 468 8.39 -16.27 -11.67
C GLN A 468 7.67 -15.08 -11.08
N PHE A 469 6.65 -15.31 -10.25
CA PHE A 469 5.95 -14.27 -9.53
C PHE A 469 6.89 -13.47 -8.61
N PHE A 470 7.74 -14.15 -7.83
CA PHE A 470 8.72 -13.48 -6.97
C PHE A 470 9.73 -12.65 -7.76
N ILE A 471 10.30 -13.19 -8.84
CA ILE A 471 11.29 -12.49 -9.67
C ILE A 471 10.66 -11.31 -10.42
N THR A 472 9.42 -11.45 -10.88
CA THR A 472 8.65 -10.34 -11.48
C THR A 472 8.42 -9.22 -10.45
N ASN A 473 8.07 -9.58 -9.21
CA ASN A 473 7.94 -8.63 -8.12
C ASN A 473 9.27 -7.95 -7.76
N LEU A 474 10.39 -8.66 -7.89
CA LEU A 474 11.72 -8.10 -7.64
C LEU A 474 12.12 -7.05 -8.68
N ARG A 475 11.70 -7.20 -9.96
CA ARG A 475 11.95 -6.20 -11.02
C ARG A 475 11.51 -4.81 -10.59
N ASN A 476 10.32 -4.69 -9.99
CA ASN A 476 9.77 -3.39 -9.57
C ASN A 476 10.42 -2.83 -8.29
N ARG A 477 11.32 -3.60 -7.66
CA ARG A 477 11.97 -3.29 -6.39
C ARG A 477 13.49 -3.12 -6.53
N MET A 478 14.05 -3.35 -7.71
CA MET A 478 15.48 -3.29 -8.03
C MET A 478 15.73 -2.40 -9.26
N ASN A 479 16.89 -1.77 -9.39
CA ASN A 479 17.22 -1.05 -10.63
C ASN A 479 17.57 -2.04 -11.76
N GLU A 480 17.50 -1.58 -13.01
CA GLU A 480 17.63 -2.44 -14.19
C GLU A 480 19.00 -3.14 -14.29
N THR A 481 20.10 -2.43 -13.99
CA THR A 481 21.46 -2.99 -13.99
C THR A 481 21.62 -4.12 -12.97
N ASP A 482 21.20 -3.87 -11.72
CA ASP A 482 21.24 -4.86 -10.65
C ASP A 482 20.31 -6.03 -10.96
N MET A 483 19.15 -5.76 -11.59
CA MET A 483 18.19 -6.80 -11.97
C MET A 483 18.75 -7.69 -13.07
N ILE A 484 19.43 -7.14 -14.08
CA ILE A 484 20.13 -7.95 -15.11
C ILE A 484 21.19 -8.82 -14.45
N ALA A 485 22.03 -8.26 -13.57
CA ALA A 485 23.05 -9.03 -12.85
C ALA A 485 22.43 -10.14 -11.97
N TYR A 486 21.29 -9.86 -11.34
CA TYR A 486 20.54 -10.84 -10.56
C TYR A 486 19.98 -11.95 -11.47
N ILE A 487 19.37 -11.60 -12.60
CA ILE A 487 18.84 -12.56 -13.59
C ILE A 487 19.97 -13.44 -14.14
N ASP A 488 21.14 -12.89 -14.44
CA ASP A 488 22.30 -13.66 -14.91
C ASP A 488 22.76 -14.72 -13.90
N ALA A 489 22.79 -14.36 -12.62
CA ALA A 489 23.07 -15.33 -11.56
C ALA A 489 22.01 -16.43 -11.48
N ARG A 490 20.72 -16.09 -11.64
CA ARG A 490 19.62 -17.08 -11.66
C ARG A 490 19.64 -17.95 -12.91
N LEU A 491 20.00 -17.41 -14.08
CA LEU A 491 20.18 -18.16 -15.32
C LEU A 491 21.29 -19.18 -15.20
N GLN A 492 22.42 -18.83 -14.59
CA GLN A 492 23.49 -19.79 -14.32
C GLN A 492 22.98 -20.95 -13.46
N GLU A 493 22.29 -20.65 -12.36
CA GLU A 493 21.74 -21.66 -11.46
C GLU A 493 20.66 -22.54 -12.14
N ALA A 494 19.83 -21.96 -12.99
CA ALA A 494 18.83 -22.69 -13.75
C ALA A 494 19.46 -23.65 -14.79
N ASN A 495 20.55 -23.22 -15.44
CA ASN A 495 21.32 -24.08 -16.34
C ASN A 495 22.00 -25.24 -15.59
N GLU A 496 22.53 -24.99 -14.39
CA GLU A 496 23.07 -26.04 -13.51
C GLU A 496 21.97 -27.02 -13.08
N MET A 497 20.77 -26.52 -12.77
CA MET A 497 19.59 -27.34 -12.47
C MET A 497 19.18 -28.21 -13.68
N TYR A 498 19.16 -27.63 -14.89
CA TYR A 498 18.84 -28.35 -16.12
C TYR A 498 19.82 -29.51 -16.36
N ALA A 499 21.12 -29.27 -16.16
CA ALA A 499 22.15 -30.31 -16.31
C ALA A 499 22.08 -31.40 -15.22
N ALA A 500 21.45 -31.10 -14.08
CA ALA A 500 21.30 -32.03 -12.95
C ALA A 500 20.03 -32.90 -13.01
N VAL A 501 19.14 -32.68 -13.99
CA VAL A 501 17.98 -33.55 -14.23
C VAL A 501 18.46 -34.99 -14.48
N LYS A 502 17.83 -35.95 -13.81
CA LYS A 502 18.19 -37.37 -13.95
C LYS A 502 17.65 -37.93 -15.26
N GLY A 503 18.47 -38.73 -15.95
CA GLY A 503 18.06 -39.50 -17.12
C GLY A 503 17.20 -40.72 -16.77
N ASP A 504 16.00 -40.49 -16.22
CA ASP A 504 15.01 -41.50 -15.88
C ASP A 504 13.64 -41.19 -16.51
N ALA A 505 12.57 -41.86 -16.08
CA ALA A 505 11.24 -41.69 -16.65
C ALA A 505 10.67 -40.26 -16.52
N PHE A 506 11.21 -39.43 -15.63
CA PHE A 506 10.80 -38.04 -15.45
C PHE A 506 11.69 -37.04 -16.22
N GLU A 507 12.73 -37.51 -16.92
CA GLU A 507 13.73 -36.67 -17.62
C GLU A 507 13.08 -35.58 -18.49
N ASP A 508 12.20 -35.96 -19.41
CA ASP A 508 11.55 -35.04 -20.34
C ASP A 508 10.71 -33.97 -19.61
N TYR A 509 9.95 -34.37 -18.59
CA TYR A 509 9.14 -33.48 -17.78
C TYR A 509 9.99 -32.53 -16.93
N GLY A 510 11.07 -33.04 -16.32
CA GLY A 510 12.02 -32.25 -15.55
C GLY A 510 12.71 -31.19 -16.43
N HIS A 511 13.16 -31.56 -17.62
CA HIS A 511 13.73 -30.63 -18.59
C HIS A 511 12.71 -29.59 -19.07
N GLU A 512 11.46 -29.98 -19.34
CA GLU A 512 10.41 -29.05 -19.76
C GLU A 512 10.16 -27.95 -18.72
N VAL A 513 10.05 -28.32 -17.44
CA VAL A 513 9.82 -27.35 -16.35
C VAL A 513 11.01 -26.40 -16.17
N VAL A 514 12.24 -26.93 -16.16
CA VAL A 514 13.44 -26.10 -15.98
C VAL A 514 13.69 -25.20 -17.21
N GLN A 515 13.46 -25.71 -18.42
CA GLN A 515 13.57 -24.91 -19.64
C GLN A 515 12.58 -23.75 -19.63
N ALA A 516 11.32 -23.98 -19.23
CA ALA A 516 10.33 -22.91 -19.12
C ALA A 516 10.73 -21.83 -18.09
N TYR A 517 11.53 -22.17 -17.08
CA TYR A 517 12.09 -21.20 -16.16
C TYR A 517 13.23 -20.39 -16.80
N ILE A 518 14.14 -21.06 -17.52
CA ILE A 518 15.22 -20.42 -18.29
C ILE A 518 14.64 -19.45 -19.33
N ASP A 519 13.67 -19.90 -20.13
CA ASP A 519 13.02 -19.11 -21.18
C ASP A 519 12.38 -17.83 -20.61
N PHE A 520 11.77 -17.93 -19.42
CA PHE A 520 11.24 -16.75 -18.71
C PHE A 520 12.32 -15.78 -18.30
N LEU A 521 13.43 -16.26 -17.73
CA LEU A 521 14.53 -15.40 -17.30
C LEU A 521 15.20 -14.72 -18.50
N GLU A 522 15.41 -15.44 -19.61
CA GLU A 522 15.94 -14.88 -20.85
C GLU A 522 15.00 -13.84 -21.45
N ALA A 523 13.69 -14.12 -21.48
CA ALA A 523 12.69 -13.16 -21.96
C ALA A 523 12.64 -11.90 -21.08
N LEU A 524 12.68 -12.06 -19.76
CA LEU A 524 12.68 -10.94 -18.82
C LEU A 524 13.93 -10.08 -18.97
N LYS A 525 15.11 -10.71 -19.11
CA LYS A 525 16.36 -10.00 -19.37
C LYS A 525 16.31 -9.24 -20.69
N SER A 526 15.88 -9.90 -21.76
CA SER A 526 15.77 -9.27 -23.08
C SER A 526 14.78 -8.10 -23.10
N ASP A 527 13.68 -8.19 -22.35
CA ASP A 527 12.72 -7.09 -22.21
C ASP A 527 13.38 -5.86 -21.57
N ILE A 528 14.12 -6.06 -20.48
CA ILE A 528 14.87 -4.99 -19.80
C ILE A 528 15.93 -4.41 -20.74
N GLU A 529 16.77 -5.24 -21.37
CA GLU A 529 17.83 -4.80 -22.29
C GLU A 529 17.27 -4.06 -23.52
N SER A 530 16.12 -4.50 -24.06
CA SER A 530 15.48 -3.83 -25.20
C SER A 530 14.95 -2.43 -24.86
N GLY A 531 14.53 -2.22 -23.60
CA GLY A 531 14.20 -0.90 -23.08
C GLY A 531 15.42 0.02 -23.02
N MET A 532 16.63 -0.54 -22.92
CA MET A 532 17.89 0.20 -22.88
C MET A 532 18.45 0.53 -24.28
N ASP A 533 18.25 -0.34 -25.29
CA ASP A 533 18.87 -0.24 -26.63
C ASP A 533 18.16 0.74 -27.60
N GLY A 534 16.90 1.10 -27.34
CA GLY A 534 16.09 1.98 -28.20
C GLY A 534 16.59 3.42 -28.38
N GLY A 535 17.58 3.88 -27.60
CA GLY A 535 18.16 5.22 -27.72
C GLY A 535 19.28 5.38 -28.76
N SER A 536 19.88 4.28 -29.25
CA SER A 536 21.04 4.30 -30.15
C SER A 536 20.70 4.60 -31.62
N ASP A 537 19.59 4.03 -32.11
CA ASP A 537 19.15 4.20 -33.51
C ASP A 537 18.67 5.63 -33.82
N GLU A 538 18.12 6.33 -32.81
CA GLU A 538 17.71 7.74 -32.93
C GLU A 538 18.92 8.68 -33.02
N LEU A 539 20.01 8.40 -32.30
CA LEU A 539 21.24 9.17 -32.34
C LEU A 539 21.96 9.04 -33.69
N GLN A 540 21.93 7.85 -34.31
CA GLN A 540 22.53 7.63 -35.63
C GLN A 540 21.74 8.36 -36.75
N ALA A 541 20.41 8.38 -36.67
CA ALA A 541 19.56 9.13 -37.60
C ALA A 541 19.79 10.65 -37.49
N LEU A 542 20.03 11.13 -36.26
CA LEU A 542 20.31 12.54 -35.98
C LEU A 542 21.70 12.97 -36.49
N LEU A 543 22.71 12.08 -36.41
CA LEU A 543 24.04 12.32 -36.98
C LEU A 543 23.97 12.54 -38.49
N ASP A 544 23.19 11.72 -39.20
CA ASP A 544 23.01 11.81 -40.65
C ASP A 544 22.33 13.14 -41.04
N GLU A 545 21.31 13.57 -40.28
CA GLU A 545 20.62 14.85 -40.49
C GLU A 545 21.56 16.05 -40.28
N TYR A 546 22.42 16.01 -39.26
CA TYR A 546 23.38 17.08 -38.98
C TYR A 546 24.51 17.15 -40.00
N GLN A 547 24.94 16.02 -40.57
CA GLN A 547 25.91 15.99 -41.67
C GLN A 547 25.35 16.64 -42.96
N GLU A 548 24.07 16.43 -43.27
CA GLU A 548 23.41 17.10 -44.40
C GLU A 548 23.28 18.62 -44.16
N GLY A 549 22.96 19.02 -42.92
CA GLY A 549 22.91 20.42 -42.50
C GLY A 549 24.25 21.14 -42.61
N TYR A 550 25.34 20.48 -42.18
CA TYR A 550 26.72 20.99 -42.31
C TYR A 550 27.09 21.30 -43.76
N GLN A 551 26.77 20.38 -44.67
CA GLN A 551 27.11 20.50 -46.09
C GLN A 551 26.32 21.63 -46.76
N SER A 552 25.03 21.78 -46.43
CA SER A 552 24.21 22.91 -46.87
C SER A 552 24.71 24.26 -46.36
N ALA A 553 25.19 24.33 -45.11
CA ALA A 553 25.74 25.55 -44.54
C ALA A 553 27.03 26.00 -45.26
N LEU A 554 27.92 25.05 -45.56
CA LEU A 554 29.12 25.32 -46.36
C LEU A 554 28.80 25.75 -47.80
N ASP A 555 27.82 25.13 -48.45
CA ASP A 555 27.38 25.50 -49.81
C ASP A 555 26.79 26.92 -49.87
N ASN A 556 26.18 27.37 -48.77
CA ASN A 556 25.69 28.74 -48.59
C ASN A 556 26.75 29.70 -48.03
N ASN A 557 27.97 29.20 -47.81
CA ASN A 557 29.11 29.94 -47.30
C ASN A 557 28.85 30.59 -45.92
N ASP A 558 27.97 29.96 -45.14
CA ASP A 558 27.67 30.32 -43.76
C ASP A 558 28.57 29.51 -42.83
N LEU A 559 29.76 30.06 -42.59
CA LEU A 559 30.79 29.40 -41.78
C LEU A 559 30.37 29.26 -40.32
N GLY A 560 29.49 30.14 -39.82
CA GLY A 560 28.97 30.04 -38.45
C GLY A 560 27.96 28.91 -38.28
N GLU A 561 27.06 28.75 -39.25
CA GLU A 561 26.11 27.64 -39.27
C GLU A 561 26.82 26.29 -39.52
N ALA A 562 27.88 26.28 -40.34
CA ALA A 562 28.71 25.11 -40.57
C ALA A 562 29.47 24.72 -39.29
N ASP A 563 30.12 25.66 -38.59
CA ASP A 563 30.79 25.35 -37.32
C ASP A 563 29.80 24.84 -36.26
N ARG A 564 28.53 25.29 -36.29
CA ARG A 564 27.46 24.77 -35.42
C ARG A 564 27.11 23.32 -35.73
N TYR A 565 26.94 22.96 -37.00
CA TYR A 565 26.70 21.56 -37.37
C TYR A 565 27.94 20.67 -37.14
N ALA A 566 29.16 21.18 -37.30
CA ALA A 566 30.38 20.44 -36.97
C ALA A 566 30.47 20.09 -35.48
N ALA A 567 30.11 21.02 -34.59
CA ALA A 567 30.04 20.76 -33.15
C ALA A 567 28.95 19.74 -32.78
N LEU A 568 27.80 19.76 -33.47
CA LEU A 568 26.73 18.76 -33.28
C LEU A 568 27.14 17.38 -33.78
N ILE A 569 27.88 17.31 -34.88
CA ILE A 569 28.46 16.06 -35.42
C ILE A 569 29.50 15.51 -34.46
N ASP A 570 30.39 16.35 -33.92
CA ASP A 570 31.42 15.94 -32.96
C ASP A 570 30.80 15.48 -31.64
N ALA A 571 29.77 16.16 -31.12
CA ALA A 571 29.07 15.75 -29.90
C ALA A 571 28.34 14.40 -30.04
N VAL A 572 27.65 14.19 -31.16
CA VAL A 572 26.99 12.89 -31.45
C VAL A 572 28.03 11.81 -31.78
N SER A 573 29.18 12.17 -32.36
CA SER A 573 30.31 11.25 -32.61
C SER A 573 31.11 10.91 -31.35
N ASP A 574 31.17 11.81 -30.36
CA ASP A 574 31.80 11.59 -29.05
C ASP A 574 30.96 10.67 -28.17
N GLN A 575 29.62 10.70 -28.32
CA GLN A 575 28.73 9.66 -27.81
C GLN A 575 28.95 8.30 -28.51
N LEU A 576 29.64 8.27 -29.67
CA LEU A 576 30.01 7.07 -30.44
C LEU A 576 31.49 6.61 -30.25
N GLY A 577 32.44 7.46 -29.76
CA GLY A 577 33.72 7.06 -29.09
C GLY A 577 35.10 7.57 -29.63
N ASP A 578 36.04 7.90 -28.69
CA ASP A 578 37.55 7.96 -28.71
C ASP A 578 38.37 9.32 -28.76
N ASN A 579 39.11 9.64 -27.66
CA ASN A 579 40.42 10.39 -27.48
C ASN A 579 40.48 11.78 -26.77
N ALA A 580 40.66 11.86 -25.44
CA ALA A 580 40.57 13.14 -24.68
C ALA A 580 41.83 13.73 -23.96
N ASP A 581 43.07 13.20 -24.03
CA ASP A 581 44.12 13.53 -23.02
C ASP A 581 45.21 14.62 -23.28
N SER A 582 45.39 15.25 -24.46
CA SER A 582 46.56 16.13 -24.74
C SER A 582 46.34 17.67 -24.82
N SER A 583 45.11 18.17 -24.80
CA SER A 583 44.79 19.52 -25.32
C SER A 583 45.06 20.74 -24.39
N VAL A 584 44.97 20.59 -23.06
CA VAL A 584 45.07 21.74 -22.11
C VAL A 584 46.48 22.32 -22.01
N SER A 585 47.50 21.46 -22.03
CA SER A 585 48.90 21.91 -21.96
C SER A 585 49.35 22.69 -23.20
N ASP A 586 48.85 22.32 -24.38
CA ASP A 586 49.21 22.99 -25.63
C ASP A 586 48.63 24.42 -25.70
N LEU A 587 47.42 24.61 -25.19
CA LEU A 587 46.78 25.92 -25.10
C LEU A 587 47.49 26.85 -24.10
N MET A 588 47.92 26.33 -22.94
CA MET A 588 48.70 27.10 -21.96
C MET A 588 50.09 27.52 -22.46
N ASN A 589 50.70 26.71 -23.32
CA ASN A 589 51.93 27.06 -24.01
C ASN A 589 51.70 28.11 -25.11
N SER A 590 50.57 28.05 -25.82
CA SER A 590 50.19 29.07 -26.81
C SER A 590 49.97 30.44 -26.14
N LEU A 591 49.26 30.47 -25.01
CA LEU A 591 49.05 31.67 -24.22
C LEU A 591 50.39 32.28 -23.74
N ALA A 592 51.29 31.45 -23.23
CA ALA A 592 52.63 31.87 -22.80
C ALA A 592 53.37 32.67 -23.86
N ASN A 593 53.35 32.17 -25.10
CA ASN A 593 54.08 32.77 -26.21
C ASN A 593 53.40 34.07 -26.65
N ALA A 594 52.07 34.09 -26.73
CA ALA A 594 51.31 35.27 -27.10
C ALA A 594 51.55 36.46 -26.14
N LEU A 595 51.64 36.20 -24.83
CA LEU A 595 51.93 37.25 -23.83
C LEU A 595 53.34 37.80 -23.94
N ASN A 596 54.34 36.94 -24.20
CA ASN A 596 55.72 37.36 -24.41
C ASN A 596 55.91 38.14 -25.72
N GLU A 597 55.02 37.96 -26.69
CA GLU A 597 55.04 38.64 -28.00
C GLU A 597 54.14 39.89 -28.05
N GLY A 598 53.40 40.19 -26.97
CA GLY A 598 52.45 41.31 -26.93
C GLY A 598 51.25 41.12 -27.87
N ASN A 599 50.85 39.88 -28.16
CA ASN A 599 49.76 39.57 -29.09
C ASN A 599 48.46 39.22 -28.35
N SER A 600 47.69 40.26 -28.01
CA SER A 600 46.43 40.16 -27.26
C SER A 600 45.38 39.27 -27.95
N SER A 601 45.29 39.31 -29.29
CA SER A 601 44.34 38.47 -30.03
C SER A 601 44.66 36.97 -29.94
N GLN A 602 45.94 36.61 -29.99
CA GLN A 602 46.35 35.21 -29.86
C GLN A 602 46.24 34.71 -28.42
N ALA A 603 46.46 35.58 -27.43
CA ALA A 603 46.19 35.28 -26.03
C ALA A 603 44.69 35.03 -25.79
N MET A 604 43.82 35.86 -26.35
CA MET A 604 42.35 35.71 -26.28
C MET A 604 41.89 34.38 -26.87
N ASN A 605 42.42 33.98 -28.02
CA ASN A 605 42.08 32.70 -28.64
C ASN A 605 42.51 31.48 -27.80
N ALA A 606 43.64 31.58 -27.10
CA ALA A 606 44.08 30.51 -26.18
C ALA A 606 43.19 30.44 -24.93
N ILE A 607 42.71 31.59 -24.42
CA ILE A 607 41.75 31.66 -23.30
C ILE A 607 40.40 31.07 -23.72
N ASN A 608 39.87 31.43 -24.90
CA ASN A 608 38.62 30.87 -25.40
C ASN A 608 38.73 29.37 -25.68
N GLY A 609 39.89 28.89 -26.16
CA GLY A 609 40.16 27.47 -26.32
C GLY A 609 40.22 26.71 -24.99
N LEU A 610 40.73 27.34 -23.93
CA LEU A 610 40.67 26.78 -22.57
C LEU A 610 39.24 26.77 -22.05
N ALA A 611 38.49 27.86 -22.25
CA ALA A 611 37.08 27.97 -21.88
C ALA A 611 36.22 26.88 -22.55
N ALA A 612 36.44 26.59 -23.84
CA ALA A 612 35.70 25.54 -24.54
C ALA A 612 35.99 24.11 -24.01
N LEU A 613 37.11 23.89 -23.31
CA LEU A 613 37.44 22.62 -22.67
C LEU A 613 36.89 22.51 -21.23
N SER A 614 36.25 23.57 -20.71
CA SER A 614 35.75 23.62 -19.33
C SER A 614 34.72 22.53 -19.02
N ALA A 615 33.85 22.19 -19.98
CA ALA A 615 32.83 21.13 -19.84
C ALA A 615 33.41 19.70 -19.74
N LEU A 616 34.63 19.49 -20.24
CA LEU A 616 35.26 18.17 -20.31
C LEU A 616 36.32 17.94 -19.22
N LYS A 617 37.06 19.00 -18.84
CA LYS A 617 38.18 18.94 -17.86
C LYS A 617 38.23 20.17 -16.95
N PRO A 618 37.17 20.43 -16.18
CA PRO A 618 36.98 21.69 -15.48
C PRO A 618 38.07 22.02 -14.48
N GLY A 619 38.56 21.03 -13.71
CA GLY A 619 39.63 21.26 -12.73
C GLY A 619 40.98 21.64 -13.37
N GLN A 620 41.34 21.04 -14.52
CA GLN A 620 42.59 21.37 -15.22
C GLN A 620 42.49 22.71 -15.95
N VAL A 621 41.32 23.02 -16.51
CA VAL A 621 41.03 24.29 -17.17
C VAL A 621 40.95 25.44 -16.18
N SER A 622 40.29 25.27 -15.03
CA SER A 622 40.22 26.28 -13.96
C SER A 622 41.61 26.62 -13.41
N GLN A 623 42.44 25.60 -13.11
CA GLN A 623 43.81 25.83 -12.69
C GLN A 623 44.65 26.52 -13.78
N ALA A 624 44.46 26.15 -15.04
CA ALA A 624 45.11 26.79 -16.18
C ALA A 624 44.67 28.25 -16.37
N LEU A 625 43.39 28.56 -16.18
CA LEU A 625 42.83 29.91 -16.28
C LEU A 625 43.25 30.81 -15.10
N ASP A 626 43.40 30.25 -13.89
CA ASP A 626 43.94 30.99 -12.74
C ASP A 626 45.44 31.30 -12.92
N ASP A 627 46.21 30.32 -13.42
CA ASP A 627 47.60 30.54 -13.84
C ASP A 627 47.71 31.57 -14.98
N ALA A 628 46.77 31.54 -15.94
CA ALA A 628 46.68 32.51 -17.03
C ALA A 628 46.47 33.93 -16.49
N LYS A 629 45.58 34.10 -15.52
CA LYS A 629 45.28 35.38 -14.86
C LYS A 629 46.54 36.02 -14.27
N GLY A 630 47.34 35.23 -13.55
CA GLY A 630 48.61 35.69 -12.97
C GLY A 630 49.64 36.13 -14.02
N ARG A 631 49.68 35.45 -15.18
CA ARG A 631 50.62 35.77 -16.27
C ARG A 631 50.21 37.00 -17.07
N ILE A 632 48.92 37.20 -17.27
CA ILE A 632 48.35 38.36 -17.98
C ILE A 632 48.56 39.62 -17.13
N ALA A 633 48.24 39.56 -15.84
CA ALA A 633 48.44 40.68 -14.90
C ALA A 633 49.92 41.07 -14.72
N GLY A 634 50.83 40.12 -14.94
CA GLY A 634 52.28 40.36 -14.91
C GLY A 634 52.91 40.73 -16.25
N SER A 635 52.12 40.84 -17.33
CA SER A 635 52.63 41.14 -18.66
C SER A 635 53.11 42.59 -18.76
N THR A 636 54.31 42.80 -19.29
CA THR A 636 54.89 44.14 -19.52
C THR A 636 54.84 44.59 -20.97
N GLU A 637 54.43 43.69 -21.88
CA GLU A 637 54.41 43.92 -23.33
C GLU A 637 53.03 44.34 -23.86
N LEU A 638 51.99 44.27 -23.02
CA LEU A 638 50.61 44.64 -23.34
C LEU A 638 50.25 46.00 -22.71
N SER A 639 49.30 46.70 -23.32
CA SER A 639 48.72 47.92 -22.73
C SER A 639 47.71 47.59 -21.62
N ASP A 640 47.47 48.55 -20.72
CA ASP A 640 46.53 48.37 -19.60
C ASP A 640 45.11 47.99 -20.09
N GLU A 641 44.65 48.58 -21.20
CA GLU A 641 43.34 48.23 -21.80
C GLU A 641 43.30 46.80 -22.38
N GLU A 642 44.43 46.28 -22.89
CA GLU A 642 44.51 44.90 -23.39
C GLU A 642 44.62 43.89 -22.25
N ILE A 643 45.28 44.27 -21.15
CA ILE A 643 45.34 43.47 -19.92
C ILE A 643 43.94 43.35 -19.32
N ASP A 644 43.21 44.47 -19.19
CA ASP A 644 41.85 44.48 -18.66
C ASP A 644 40.92 43.61 -19.53
N GLY A 645 40.95 43.77 -20.86
CA GLY A 645 40.12 42.96 -21.76
C GLY A 645 40.41 41.46 -21.73
N LEU A 646 41.66 41.06 -21.48
CA LEU A 646 42.02 39.64 -21.31
C LEU A 646 41.68 39.11 -19.92
N LEU A 647 41.75 39.94 -18.87
CA LEU A 647 41.34 39.57 -17.52
C LEU A 647 39.82 39.43 -17.40
N ASP A 648 39.06 40.26 -18.12
CA ASP A 648 37.61 40.11 -18.26
C ASP A 648 37.27 38.79 -18.96
N ALA A 649 37.92 38.46 -20.08
CA ALA A 649 37.72 37.19 -20.77
C ALA A 649 38.12 35.96 -19.94
N VAL A 650 39.15 36.07 -19.10
CA VAL A 650 39.49 35.04 -18.10
C VAL A 650 38.47 35.00 -16.98
N GLY A 651 37.90 36.13 -16.58
CA GLY A 651 36.81 36.22 -15.61
C GLY A 651 35.53 35.55 -16.10
N ASP A 652 35.15 35.79 -17.35
CA ASP A 652 34.03 35.17 -18.03
C ASP A 652 34.29 33.67 -18.23
N ALA A 653 35.47 33.28 -18.71
CA ALA A 653 35.84 31.87 -18.83
C ALA A 653 35.97 31.15 -17.47
N LEU A 654 36.32 31.86 -16.39
CA LEU A 654 36.29 31.33 -15.02
C LEU A 654 34.88 31.30 -14.45
N ALA A 655 33.95 32.14 -14.93
CA ALA A 655 32.53 32.05 -14.63
C ALA A 655 31.92 30.84 -15.34
N ASP A 656 32.24 30.63 -16.62
CA ASP A 656 31.83 29.46 -17.41
C ASP A 656 32.51 28.16 -16.91
N ALA A 657 33.76 28.23 -16.43
CA ALA A 657 34.41 27.13 -15.73
C ALA A 657 33.94 26.99 -14.27
N LYS A 658 33.28 28.01 -13.70
CA LYS A 658 32.57 27.97 -12.41
C LYS A 658 31.17 27.40 -12.51
N ASP A 659 30.53 27.48 -13.66
CA ASP A 659 29.42 26.56 -13.98
C ASP A 659 29.92 25.11 -14.07
N ALA A 660 31.24 24.92 -14.22
CA ALA A 660 31.91 23.64 -14.06
C ALA A 660 32.56 23.44 -12.66
N PHE A 661 32.31 24.34 -11.68
CA PHE A 661 32.63 24.20 -10.25
C PHE A 661 31.54 23.39 -9.52
N SER A 662 31.32 22.17 -10.00
CA SER A 662 30.89 21.05 -9.17
C SER A 662 32.00 20.61 -8.18
N GLY A 663 32.68 21.55 -7.53
CA GLY A 663 33.66 21.25 -6.48
C GLY A 663 32.99 20.47 -5.35
N ASN A 664 33.59 19.34 -4.97
CA ASN A 664 33.12 18.36 -3.97
C ASN A 664 32.62 19.01 -2.66
N ILE A 665 31.37 19.44 -2.65
CA ILE A 665 30.56 19.40 -1.44
C ILE A 665 30.28 17.90 -1.28
N SER A 666 30.95 17.23 -0.35
CA SER A 666 30.72 15.79 -0.17
C SER A 666 29.36 15.53 0.47
N ALA A 667 28.87 14.27 0.42
CA ALA A 667 27.66 13.90 1.16
C ALA A 667 27.82 14.20 2.66
N ASP A 668 29.03 14.02 3.19
CA ASP A 668 29.37 14.37 4.57
C ASP A 668 29.27 15.88 4.84
N ASP A 669 29.61 16.75 3.88
CA ASP A 669 29.47 18.20 4.01
C ASP A 669 27.99 18.62 4.01
N LEU A 670 27.16 17.98 3.18
CA LEU A 670 25.71 18.18 3.14
C LEU A 670 25.02 17.66 4.42
N ASP A 671 25.44 16.50 4.92
CA ASP A 671 24.91 15.91 6.15
C ASP A 671 25.36 16.70 7.40
N ASN A 672 26.58 17.25 7.41
CA ASN A 672 27.03 18.16 8.46
C ASN A 672 26.28 19.50 8.42
N LEU A 673 25.96 20.01 7.24
CA LEU A 673 25.13 21.21 7.05
C LEU A 673 23.71 20.99 7.57
N LEU A 674 23.08 19.84 7.28
CA LEU A 674 21.77 19.47 7.82
C LEU A 674 21.76 19.41 9.35
N ASN A 675 22.75 18.73 9.93
CA ASN A 675 22.89 18.63 11.38
C ASN A 675 23.09 19.99 12.05
N SER A 676 23.78 20.93 11.39
CA SER A 676 23.99 22.28 11.92
C SER A 676 22.74 23.18 11.84
N LEU A 677 21.90 22.99 10.83
CA LEU A 677 20.71 23.83 10.60
C LEU A 677 19.50 23.36 11.41
N PHE A 678 19.29 22.05 11.46
CA PHE A 678 18.07 21.46 12.00
C PHE A 678 18.31 20.58 13.23
N GLY A 679 19.56 20.42 13.65
CA GLY A 679 19.92 19.69 14.87
C GLY A 679 19.85 18.16 14.73
N GLY A 680 19.74 17.63 13.50
CA GLY A 680 19.66 16.21 13.19
C GLY A 680 19.81 15.91 11.69
N GLY A 681 19.84 14.62 11.34
CA GLY A 681 19.98 14.15 9.96
C GLY A 681 18.69 14.25 9.14
N PHE A 682 18.76 13.94 7.85
CA PHE A 682 17.64 14.09 6.90
C PHE A 682 16.32 13.46 7.37
N ASP A 683 16.38 12.26 7.96
CA ASP A 683 15.18 11.53 8.40
C ASP A 683 14.46 12.18 9.59
N SER A 684 15.14 13.08 10.31
CA SER A 684 14.56 13.82 11.44
C SER A 684 13.90 15.14 11.05
N LEU A 685 13.93 15.49 9.76
CA LEU A 685 13.33 16.72 9.23
C LEU A 685 11.83 16.54 9.01
N SER A 686 11.07 17.62 9.20
CA SER A 686 9.67 17.68 8.76
C SER A 686 9.56 17.67 7.23
N ASP A 687 8.41 17.27 6.69
CA ASP A 687 8.19 17.18 5.24
C ASP A 687 8.50 18.48 4.50
N GLY A 688 8.13 19.63 5.08
CA GLY A 688 8.43 20.95 4.54
C GLY A 688 9.93 21.28 4.54
N GLN A 689 10.68 20.85 5.55
CA GLN A 689 12.14 21.03 5.59
C GLN A 689 12.85 20.11 4.59
N LYS A 690 12.35 18.89 4.40
CA LYS A 690 12.87 17.96 3.39
C LYS A 690 12.73 18.54 1.97
N VAL A 691 11.55 19.07 1.60
CA VAL A 691 11.37 19.68 0.28
C VAL A 691 12.10 21.02 0.10
N ALA A 692 12.30 21.78 1.18
CA ALA A 692 13.14 22.97 1.14
C ALA A 692 14.61 22.63 0.81
N LEU A 693 15.14 21.53 1.35
CA LEU A 693 16.46 21.02 1.01
C LEU A 693 16.53 20.58 -0.45
N ILE A 694 15.53 19.82 -0.92
CA ILE A 694 15.47 19.37 -2.32
C ILE A 694 15.45 20.56 -3.27
N LYS A 695 14.57 21.55 -3.01
CA LYS A 695 14.52 22.79 -3.78
C LYS A 695 15.88 23.49 -3.80
N ALA A 696 16.45 23.78 -2.63
CA ALA A 696 17.70 24.52 -2.54
C ALA A 696 18.88 23.80 -3.20
N THR A 697 19.00 22.48 -3.03
CA THR A 697 20.11 21.69 -3.59
C THR A 697 19.98 21.48 -5.10
N THR A 698 18.77 21.22 -5.61
CA THR A 698 18.55 21.11 -7.06
C THR A 698 18.66 22.47 -7.75
N GLU A 699 18.14 23.54 -7.15
CA GLU A 699 18.29 24.91 -7.67
C GLU A 699 19.75 25.36 -7.65
N PHE A 700 20.47 25.09 -6.55
CA PHE A 700 21.89 25.39 -6.45
C PHE A 700 22.70 24.59 -7.48
N GLY A 701 22.47 23.27 -7.54
CA GLY A 701 23.19 22.40 -8.44
C GLY A 701 22.92 22.72 -9.91
N ASN A 702 21.71 23.15 -10.28
CA ASN A 702 21.41 23.58 -11.64
C ASN A 702 21.90 25.00 -11.95
N THR A 703 21.85 25.91 -10.98
CA THR A 703 22.32 27.31 -11.15
C THR A 703 23.85 27.41 -11.23
N TYR A 704 24.56 26.56 -10.48
CA TYR A 704 26.02 26.57 -10.36
C TYR A 704 26.69 25.32 -10.96
N GLY A 705 25.93 24.52 -11.73
CA GLY A 705 26.39 23.30 -12.41
C GLY A 705 27.04 22.24 -11.49
N ASN A 706 26.51 22.08 -10.27
CA ASN A 706 26.97 21.11 -9.30
C ASN A 706 26.13 19.83 -9.31
N GLU A 707 26.43 18.92 -10.24
CA GLU A 707 25.75 17.63 -10.39
C GLU A 707 25.75 16.79 -9.10
N PHE A 708 26.77 16.90 -8.24
CA PHE A 708 26.79 16.17 -6.98
C PHE A 708 25.70 16.66 -6.03
N VAL A 709 25.56 17.98 -5.88
CA VAL A 709 24.51 18.59 -5.06
C VAL A 709 23.14 18.39 -5.69
N THR A 710 23.03 18.46 -7.03
CA THR A 710 21.81 18.09 -7.76
C THR A 710 21.44 16.63 -7.47
N ASN A 711 22.36 15.69 -7.64
CA ASN A 711 22.13 14.25 -7.41
C ASN A 711 21.83 13.94 -5.95
N TYR A 712 22.40 14.68 -4.99
CA TYR A 712 22.02 14.59 -3.59
C TYR A 712 20.56 15.02 -3.40
N GLY A 713 20.18 16.19 -3.94
CA GLY A 713 18.80 16.67 -3.94
C GLY A 713 17.82 15.71 -4.60
N LEU A 714 18.18 15.15 -5.77
CA LEU A 714 17.39 14.16 -6.50
C LEU A 714 17.32 12.81 -5.76
N GLY A 715 18.39 12.39 -5.09
CA GLY A 715 18.39 11.22 -4.22
C GLY A 715 17.43 11.38 -3.05
N LYS A 716 17.39 12.57 -2.44
CA LYS A 716 16.44 12.93 -1.38
C LYS A 716 15.02 13.13 -1.88
N LEU A 717 14.84 13.63 -3.11
CA LEU A 717 13.55 13.68 -3.80
C LEU A 717 12.97 12.27 -3.96
N ASN A 718 13.75 11.32 -4.48
CA ASN A 718 13.30 9.94 -4.63
C ASN A 718 12.91 9.30 -3.29
N GLN A 719 13.65 9.61 -2.21
CA GLN A 719 13.29 9.20 -0.85
C GLN A 719 11.94 9.84 -0.43
N CYS A 720 11.76 11.15 -0.61
CA CYS A 720 10.51 11.83 -0.25
C CYS A 720 9.30 11.40 -1.09
N VAL A 721 9.51 11.06 -2.37
CA VAL A 721 8.47 10.50 -3.23
C VAL A 721 8.05 9.12 -2.73
N ALA A 722 9.01 8.27 -2.32
CA ALA A 722 8.72 6.97 -1.73
C ALA A 722 8.04 7.06 -0.34
N GLU A 723 8.32 8.12 0.41
CA GLU A 723 7.70 8.44 1.70
C GLU A 723 6.34 9.17 1.56
N GLU A 724 5.83 9.36 0.33
CA GLU A 724 4.60 10.10 0.04
C GLU A 724 4.55 11.52 0.66
N ASN A 725 5.68 12.25 0.57
CA ASN A 725 5.79 13.61 1.12
C ASN A 725 4.72 14.54 0.52
N ILE A 726 3.91 15.13 1.40
CA ILE A 726 2.69 15.89 1.08
C ILE A 726 2.92 17.14 0.21
N TYR A 727 4.16 17.60 0.04
CA TYR A 727 4.52 18.76 -0.76
C TYR A 727 4.83 18.42 -2.23
N ILE A 728 4.99 17.13 -2.58
CA ILE A 728 5.51 16.69 -3.87
C ILE A 728 4.40 16.12 -4.74
N TYR A 729 4.25 16.63 -5.96
CA TYR A 729 3.21 16.22 -6.90
C TYR A 729 3.78 15.93 -8.30
N THR A 730 3.04 15.23 -9.16
CA THR A 730 3.44 15.03 -10.56
C THR A 730 3.04 16.25 -11.40
N GLN A 731 3.98 16.84 -12.14
CA GLN A 731 3.76 17.98 -13.03
C GLN A 731 2.84 17.60 -14.21
N PRO A 732 2.07 18.56 -14.77
CA PRO A 732 1.46 18.40 -16.07
C PRO A 732 2.49 18.55 -17.21
N THR A 733 2.40 17.71 -18.25
CA THR A 733 3.36 17.71 -19.39
C THR A 733 3.35 19.04 -20.14
N GLU A 734 4.50 19.71 -20.14
CA GLU A 734 4.84 20.85 -21.03
C GLU A 734 3.80 21.97 -21.09
N ILE A 735 3.39 22.51 -19.93
CA ILE A 735 2.49 23.68 -19.87
C ILE A 735 3.24 24.86 -19.26
N THR A 736 3.16 26.03 -19.91
CA THR A 736 3.56 27.33 -19.35
C THR A 736 2.30 28.21 -19.25
N PRO A 737 2.04 28.92 -18.14
CA PRO A 737 2.86 29.02 -16.90
C PRO A 737 2.91 27.72 -16.09
N GLU A 738 3.71 27.69 -15.03
CA GLU A 738 3.76 26.56 -14.10
C GLU A 738 2.42 26.40 -13.37
N TYR A 739 2.09 25.16 -13.04
CA TYR A 739 0.85 24.77 -12.38
C TYR A 739 1.13 23.95 -11.13
N LEU A 740 0.30 24.15 -10.11
CA LEU A 740 0.27 23.40 -8.87
C LEU A 740 -0.95 22.48 -8.83
N ASP A 741 -0.76 21.28 -8.29
CA ASP A 741 -1.86 20.37 -8.01
C ASP A 741 -2.69 20.88 -6.82
N LEU A 742 -3.98 21.11 -7.05
CA LEU A 742 -4.90 21.59 -6.02
C LEU A 742 -5.05 20.61 -4.85
N GLU A 743 -4.84 19.30 -5.07
CA GLU A 743 -4.84 18.30 -4.00
C GLU A 743 -3.66 18.52 -3.04
N HIS A 744 -2.48 18.80 -3.58
CA HIS A 744 -1.27 19.01 -2.78
C HIS A 744 -1.25 20.40 -2.14
N ILE A 745 -1.78 21.44 -2.81
CA ILE A 745 -2.05 22.74 -2.17
C ILE A 745 -2.89 22.53 -0.92
N ALA A 746 -3.96 21.74 -1.01
CA ALA A 746 -4.83 21.47 0.12
C ALA A 746 -4.12 20.76 1.28
N LEU A 747 -3.32 19.72 0.97
CA LEU A 747 -2.53 19.01 1.98
C LEU A 747 -1.59 19.94 2.77
N VAL A 748 -0.87 20.84 2.09
CA VAL A 748 0.14 21.70 2.75
C VAL A 748 -0.43 22.95 3.41
N THR A 749 -1.61 23.41 2.96
CA THR A 749 -2.30 24.59 3.52
C THR A 749 -3.36 24.23 4.55
N GLY A 750 -3.63 22.94 4.75
CA GLY A 750 -4.67 22.44 5.66
C GLY A 750 -6.09 22.67 5.15
N TYR A 751 -6.26 22.93 3.84
CA TYR A 751 -7.57 22.89 3.19
C TYR A 751 -7.98 21.45 2.92
N ARG A 752 -9.28 21.18 2.95
CA ARG A 752 -9.82 19.90 2.54
C ARG A 752 -10.15 19.93 1.06
N TYR A 753 -9.54 19.01 0.30
CA TYR A 753 -9.75 18.85 -1.14
C TYR A 753 -10.87 17.85 -1.44
N VAL A 754 -11.79 18.25 -2.32
CA VAL A 754 -12.88 17.42 -2.82
C VAL A 754 -12.88 17.52 -4.34
N PHE A 755 -12.67 16.41 -5.04
CA PHE A 755 -12.71 16.39 -6.50
C PHE A 755 -13.92 15.63 -7.05
N ASN A 756 -14.82 16.36 -7.72
CA ASN A 756 -15.91 15.80 -8.51
C ASN A 756 -15.41 15.53 -9.94
N ALA A 757 -14.97 14.31 -10.20
CA ALA A 757 -14.50 13.89 -11.52
C ALA A 757 -15.57 14.00 -12.64
N SER A 758 -16.86 13.93 -12.32
CA SER A 758 -17.94 14.02 -13.32
C SER A 758 -18.14 15.43 -13.88
N GLU A 759 -17.85 16.43 -13.06
CA GLU A 759 -17.86 17.84 -13.43
C GLU A 759 -16.44 18.38 -13.65
N THR A 760 -15.43 17.52 -13.50
CA THR A 760 -14.01 17.91 -13.40
C THR A 760 -13.79 19.08 -12.44
N LYS A 761 -14.54 19.08 -11.32
CA LYS A 761 -14.65 20.19 -10.39
C LYS A 761 -13.91 19.87 -9.08
N ALA A 762 -12.87 20.63 -8.76
CA ALA A 762 -12.19 20.60 -7.46
C ALA A 762 -12.82 21.63 -6.51
N THR A 763 -12.96 21.28 -5.24
CA THR A 763 -13.40 22.19 -4.18
C THR A 763 -12.42 22.11 -3.01
N LEU A 764 -11.82 23.23 -2.66
CA LEU A 764 -10.97 23.38 -1.47
C LEU A 764 -11.79 24.07 -0.39
N SER A 765 -11.79 23.55 0.84
CA SER A 765 -12.55 24.13 1.95
C SER A 765 -11.75 24.18 3.26
N ASN A 766 -11.84 25.28 3.99
CA ASN A 766 -11.19 25.45 5.30
C ASN A 766 -11.96 26.48 6.15
N ARG A 767 -12.47 26.07 7.32
CA ARG A 767 -13.05 26.95 8.36
C ARG A 767 -14.03 28.03 7.84
N GLY A 768 -14.92 27.67 6.93
CA GLY A 768 -15.96 28.57 6.39
C GLY A 768 -15.58 29.29 5.08
N GLU A 769 -14.37 29.10 4.58
CA GLU A 769 -13.97 29.46 3.22
C GLU A 769 -14.06 28.22 2.32
N TYR A 770 -14.61 28.37 1.11
CA TYR A 770 -14.51 27.36 0.07
C TYR A 770 -14.21 28.01 -1.28
N TYR A 771 -13.49 27.27 -2.11
CA TYR A 771 -13.13 27.64 -3.46
C TYR A 771 -13.44 26.47 -4.38
N THR A 772 -14.23 26.71 -5.40
CA THR A 772 -14.57 25.73 -6.41
C THR A 772 -13.91 26.08 -7.73
N PHE A 773 -13.18 25.12 -8.28
CA PHE A 773 -12.45 25.19 -9.54
C PHE A 773 -12.98 24.14 -10.48
N VAL A 774 -13.25 24.47 -11.75
CA VAL A 774 -13.70 23.51 -12.77
C VAL A 774 -12.63 23.40 -13.84
N ALA A 775 -12.14 22.21 -14.11
CA ALA A 775 -11.07 22.00 -15.09
C ALA A 775 -11.37 22.69 -16.42
N TYR A 776 -10.32 23.22 -17.04
CA TYR A 776 -10.36 23.94 -18.31
C TYR A 776 -11.12 25.27 -18.30
N GLU A 777 -11.78 25.63 -17.20
CA GLU A 777 -12.36 26.96 -17.01
C GLU A 777 -11.29 27.94 -16.51
N ASP A 778 -11.49 29.21 -16.80
CA ASP A 778 -10.66 30.35 -16.36
C ASP A 778 -11.33 31.13 -15.22
N THR A 779 -12.21 30.47 -14.45
CA THR A 779 -12.92 31.07 -13.33
C THR A 779 -13.01 30.12 -12.13
N TYR A 780 -13.23 30.69 -10.94
CA TYR A 780 -13.51 29.95 -9.72
C TYR A 780 -14.67 30.58 -8.94
N GLU A 781 -15.37 29.78 -8.12
CA GLU A 781 -16.44 30.24 -7.23
C GLU A 781 -15.96 30.25 -5.78
N ASN A 782 -16.17 31.36 -5.06
CA ASN A 782 -15.79 31.49 -3.65
C ASN A 782 -16.94 31.15 -2.67
N ALA A 783 -16.67 31.26 -1.37
CA ALA A 783 -17.61 30.94 -0.29
C ALA A 783 -18.94 31.73 -0.31
N ASN A 784 -18.96 32.88 -0.99
CA ASN A 784 -20.12 33.75 -1.12
C ASN A 784 -20.97 33.43 -2.36
N GLY A 785 -20.57 32.43 -3.16
CA GLY A 785 -21.15 32.12 -4.46
C GLY A 785 -20.77 33.12 -5.55
N GLU A 786 -19.71 33.90 -5.35
CA GLU A 786 -19.20 34.83 -6.36
C GLU A 786 -18.25 34.09 -7.31
N VAL A 787 -18.47 34.26 -8.62
CA VAL A 787 -17.59 33.74 -9.67
C VAL A 787 -16.56 34.81 -10.04
N LEU A 788 -15.28 34.45 -9.95
CA LEU A 788 -14.12 35.33 -10.14
C LEU A 788 -13.19 34.75 -11.22
N ASP A 789 -12.49 35.62 -11.94
CA ASP A 789 -11.57 35.24 -13.03
C ASP A 789 -10.23 34.74 -12.47
N LEU A 790 -9.63 33.75 -13.13
CA LEU A 790 -8.28 33.23 -12.90
C LEU A 790 -7.29 33.84 -13.90
N ASN A 791 -5.99 33.78 -13.57
CA ASN A 791 -4.93 34.27 -14.46
C ASN A 791 -4.71 33.37 -15.68
N SER A 792 -5.01 32.08 -15.56
CA SER A 792 -5.02 31.12 -16.67
C SER A 792 -6.11 30.04 -16.49
N PRO A 793 -6.54 29.38 -17.58
CA PRO A 793 -7.46 28.26 -17.49
C PRO A 793 -6.85 27.10 -16.67
N LEU A 794 -7.67 26.47 -15.84
CA LEU A 794 -7.27 25.33 -15.01
C LEU A 794 -6.81 24.15 -15.87
N ALA A 795 -5.68 23.53 -15.52
CA ALA A 795 -5.23 22.32 -16.19
C ALA A 795 -5.81 21.06 -15.52
N PHE A 796 -5.89 19.96 -16.27
CA PHE A 796 -6.44 18.72 -15.74
C PHE A 796 -5.73 17.48 -16.29
N ARG A 797 -5.33 16.61 -15.37
CA ARG A 797 -4.80 15.27 -15.66
C ARG A 797 -5.60 14.22 -14.88
N LYS A 798 -5.22 14.00 -13.62
CA LYS A 798 -5.92 13.15 -12.65
C LYS A 798 -6.67 14.01 -11.62
N THR A 799 -6.09 15.16 -11.31
CA THR A 799 -6.60 16.21 -10.43
C THR A 799 -6.66 17.53 -11.21
N VAL A 800 -7.22 18.56 -10.59
CA VAL A 800 -7.25 19.92 -11.14
C VAL A 800 -5.99 20.65 -10.72
N TYR A 801 -5.40 21.36 -11.67
CA TYR A 801 -4.19 22.11 -11.48
C TYR A 801 -4.49 23.60 -11.63
N LEU A 802 -3.98 24.39 -10.70
CA LEU A 802 -4.11 25.84 -10.66
C LEU A 802 -2.79 26.48 -11.08
N ASP A 803 -2.84 27.51 -11.92
CA ASP A 803 -1.61 28.20 -12.34
C ASP A 803 -0.92 28.86 -11.14
N GLU A 804 0.39 29.07 -11.25
CA GLU A 804 1.22 29.61 -10.17
C GLU A 804 0.73 30.98 -9.70
N ASP A 805 0.39 31.90 -10.60
CA ASP A 805 -0.04 33.25 -10.26
C ASP A 805 -1.35 33.21 -9.45
N SER A 806 -2.35 32.45 -9.90
CA SER A 806 -3.60 32.27 -9.17
C SER A 806 -3.41 31.50 -7.85
N SER A 807 -2.49 30.53 -7.80
CA SER A 807 -2.17 29.78 -6.58
C SER A 807 -1.53 30.67 -5.52
N LYS A 808 -0.68 31.62 -5.95
CA LYS A 808 -0.08 32.62 -5.09
C LYS A 808 -1.12 33.61 -4.56
N GLU A 809 -2.03 34.07 -5.42
CA GLU A 809 -3.08 35.03 -5.04
C GLU A 809 -4.10 34.43 -4.05
N ILE A 810 -4.49 33.16 -4.25
CA ILE A 810 -5.55 32.51 -3.47
C ILE A 810 -5.00 31.79 -2.23
N PHE A 811 -3.85 31.13 -2.35
CA PHE A 811 -3.32 30.20 -1.33
C PHE A 811 -1.90 30.50 -0.85
N ASP A 812 -1.26 31.57 -1.35
CA ASP A 812 0.13 31.95 -1.01
C ASP A 812 1.15 30.82 -1.24
N CYS A 813 0.94 30.07 -2.33
CA CYS A 813 1.79 28.95 -2.77
C CYS A 813 2.39 29.23 -4.16
N ASN A 814 3.65 28.87 -4.37
CA ASN A 814 4.34 28.95 -5.66
C ASN A 814 4.72 27.54 -6.15
N ALA A 815 4.83 27.36 -7.46
CA ALA A 815 5.32 26.09 -8.02
C ALA A 815 6.85 26.08 -8.00
N TYR A 816 7.42 24.89 -7.83
CA TYR A 816 8.81 24.65 -8.20
C TYR A 816 8.90 23.31 -8.92
N TYR A 817 9.11 23.35 -10.23
CA TYR A 817 9.32 22.15 -11.02
C TYR A 817 10.75 21.66 -10.85
N VAL A 818 10.92 20.46 -10.30
CA VAL A 818 12.26 19.93 -10.08
C VAL A 818 12.85 19.53 -11.43
N PRO A 819 14.02 20.10 -11.83
CA PRO A 819 14.56 19.90 -13.17
C PRO A 819 14.86 18.43 -13.47
N ASP A 820 14.66 18.05 -14.74
CA ASP A 820 14.86 16.69 -15.28
C ASP A 820 14.02 15.60 -14.59
N THR A 821 12.91 15.97 -13.94
CA THR A 821 11.96 15.03 -13.32
C THR A 821 10.52 15.35 -13.70
N GLU A 822 9.62 14.41 -13.43
CA GLU A 822 8.17 14.64 -13.54
C GLU A 822 7.55 15.28 -12.28
N TYR A 823 8.34 15.69 -11.29
CA TYR A 823 7.83 16.12 -9.97
C TYR A 823 7.91 17.63 -9.75
N GLY A 824 6.83 18.21 -9.23
CA GLY A 824 6.77 19.58 -8.74
C GLY A 824 6.68 19.61 -7.21
N ILE A 825 7.08 20.73 -6.61
CA ILE A 825 7.00 20.99 -5.18
C ILE A 825 6.05 22.17 -4.95
N VAL A 826 5.12 22.05 -4.01
CA VAL A 826 4.31 23.17 -3.53
C VAL A 826 5.16 24.01 -2.59
N VAL A 827 5.51 25.25 -2.97
CA VAL A 827 6.38 26.11 -2.18
C VAL A 827 5.56 27.14 -1.40
N THR A 828 5.38 26.90 -0.10
CA THR A 828 4.81 27.87 0.86
C THR A 828 5.86 28.90 1.28
N GLU A 829 5.45 30.02 1.90
CA GLU A 829 6.36 31.04 2.44
C GLU A 829 7.42 30.44 3.40
N GLN A 830 7.01 29.47 4.23
CA GLN A 830 7.88 28.81 5.19
C GLN A 830 8.92 27.91 4.49
N VAL A 831 8.52 27.17 3.44
CA VAL A 831 9.42 26.34 2.64
C VAL A 831 10.42 27.20 1.88
N ALA A 832 9.97 28.31 1.27
CA ALA A 832 10.84 29.27 0.60
C ALA A 832 11.90 29.84 1.56
N THR A 833 11.48 30.24 2.77
CA THR A 833 12.39 30.76 3.80
C THR A 833 13.47 29.74 4.18
N TRP A 834 13.12 28.46 4.34
CA TRP A 834 14.11 27.41 4.62
C TRP A 834 15.02 27.14 3.42
N ALA A 835 14.49 27.16 2.21
CA ALA A 835 15.28 26.95 1.00
C ALA A 835 16.32 28.07 0.81
N ASP A 836 15.94 29.33 1.04
CA ASP A 836 16.86 30.48 0.97
C ASP A 836 17.98 30.38 2.01
N GLN A 837 17.67 29.94 3.24
CA GLN A 837 18.67 29.72 4.29
C GLN A 837 19.68 28.63 3.92
N ILE A 838 19.21 27.53 3.31
CA ILE A 838 20.06 26.44 2.84
C ILE A 838 20.91 26.92 1.66
N MET A 839 20.32 27.67 0.72
CA MET A 839 21.03 28.27 -0.42
C MET A 839 22.15 29.22 0.03
N GLU A 840 21.90 30.10 0.99
CA GLU A 840 22.91 31.00 1.57
C GLU A 840 24.09 30.23 2.19
N MET A 841 23.84 29.05 2.76
CA MET A 841 24.89 28.22 3.36
C MET A 841 25.63 27.35 2.34
N LEU A 842 24.95 26.82 1.33
CA LEU A 842 25.60 26.16 0.19
C LEU A 842 26.57 27.13 -0.51
N MET A 843 26.19 28.40 -0.63
CA MET A 843 27.04 29.48 -1.13
C MET A 843 28.25 29.80 -0.24
N GLN A 844 28.22 29.44 1.05
CA GLN A 844 29.37 29.58 1.97
C GLN A 844 30.31 28.36 1.96
N LEU A 845 29.86 27.22 1.43
CA LEU A 845 30.66 26.00 1.26
C LEU A 845 31.48 26.01 -0.04
N LEU A 846 31.14 26.90 -0.97
CA LEU A 846 31.99 27.32 -2.10
C LEU A 846 33.06 28.33 -1.66
#